data_AF-A0A9P5PPD8-F1
#
_entry.id   AF-A0A9P5PPD8-F1
#
_cell.length_a   1.000
_cell.length_b   1.000
_cell.length_c   1.000
_cell.angle_alpha   90.00
_cell.angle_beta   90.00
_cell.angle_gamma   90.00
#
_symmetry.space_group_name_H-M   'P 1'
#
loop_
_entity.id
_entity.type
_entity.pdbx_description
1 polymer ?
#
loop_
_entity_poly.entity_id
_entity_poly.type
_entity_poly.pdbx_seq_one_letter_code
_entity_poly.pdbx_strand_id
1 'polypeptide(L)'
;MKRRNTDDNTEEPRKRKKTSIPGPGTDLFDFPEHQRYVSSIFHEKLDKKLGYIVGTISIVFSDKGEDLGFVIQAEDSLLGDKTARVEIMFGKCCATKLRNRQVKFSPADKIFLSLQGCTQIKSGKLANAAVGTMRYDERVLMKSVPKGGAREVVVDLWGSKAFQPSTSTDAGWFDPPDDPSGEEPSVKELSKQERRNMRAGLHNEKKKQSKAQIPKASASIQQAVVPPSAQLLAPPKPLTESLEGPLSLQAGCRCDTLHLASLEEAKSKGSHTIAAVVYADSAITTTVTGDDTITLQLVDPSNRKLSDNSHCLNYSMKAIFFAKSQPDQLPHSQVDGVNAGDIVVLSDVKTRDYNGGTNLTGFKNSFKWAIFDLNCNLTHGTNVPRDASAIQRTLFKRNDQKLLDYCSKLREWWKAIEQKRKEVQGEVHQVVTPPPERTARPFLLIKDATPHTLSNGYFNCIAEIVHKHKPDQACYSLYVTDYTSNESAPTYEADWCPPGLSQSILRVELWDQSYSLGERMEVGEIYSFKNIRMRSANNGTYEAKMQEKKISKLDPSYASGNIAFQGFLERKTKWAAKHKIEEQVVQLKFRRIEEICLKDRFNCIMEILYVLPNSSGVNVYATDYTSNELLPDPDLEFASFDHLDQRVFKVVLRDSQAERGKNLIPGDICVFQKVVFKCMEQQNEKLVKLLDPKAPNHKKLMGDLEIRKIKLLGKKSPFTSPPPTQSESGSRSGSPCKPETASTAPVPRPETSNRSSASAPRAGRLCTSVSQLESCDASIVPFQIFARAIFIKPLKLQDYARAFCDNCKRFIPARQKACVLCDDTDHDFVHYKYQFNVWIVEDEGEHPGMPLEVYDDALFLKDMPRVNLSQNPKALKMFQQWFETFAGNLLEYQADRLKEVEARELKSPLIGFEGYRYVREEDGKQICRLISCKHPDP
;
A
#
# COMPACT_ATOMS: atom_id res chain seq x y z
N MET A 1 45.67 -59.45 -3.80
CA MET A 1 46.77 -58.73 -3.09
C MET A 1 46.15 -57.76 -2.10
N LYS A 2 46.86 -57.52 -0.98
CA LYS A 2 46.34 -57.18 0.35
C LYS A 2 45.61 -55.82 0.46
N ARG A 3 44.50 -55.86 1.21
CA ARG A 3 43.77 -54.75 1.85
C ARG A 3 44.64 -54.05 2.91
N ARG A 4 44.44 -52.75 3.11
CA ARG A 4 44.67 -52.08 4.40
C ARG A 4 43.72 -50.89 4.59
N ASN A 5 43.15 -50.85 5.79
CA ASN A 5 42.09 -49.98 6.30
C ASN A 5 42.50 -48.52 6.46
N THR A 6 41.49 -47.64 6.50
CA THR A 6 41.39 -46.54 7.48
C THR A 6 39.92 -46.15 7.67
N ASP A 7 39.39 -46.62 8.80
CA ASP A 7 38.52 -45.99 9.81
C ASP A 7 37.26 -45.17 9.46
N ASP A 8 36.16 -45.71 9.98
CA ASP A 8 34.87 -45.10 10.31
C ASP A 8 35.03 -43.89 11.24
N ASN A 9 34.27 -42.83 10.97
CA ASN A 9 33.81 -41.90 12.00
C ASN A 9 32.42 -41.37 11.64
N THR A 10 31.41 -42.03 12.21
CA THR A 10 30.00 -41.66 12.15
C THR A 10 29.72 -40.59 13.20
N GLU A 11 29.50 -39.33 12.77
CA GLU A 11 28.83 -38.32 13.60
C GLU A 11 27.39 -38.10 13.11
N GLU A 12 26.42 -38.43 13.97
CA GLU A 12 25.00 -38.15 13.79
C GLU A 12 24.70 -36.64 13.79
N PRO A 13 23.76 -36.15 12.96
CA PRO A 13 23.34 -34.75 13.00
C PRO A 13 22.43 -34.48 14.21
N ARG A 14 22.94 -33.66 15.14
CA ARG A 14 22.20 -33.11 16.29
C ARG A 14 20.97 -32.31 15.81
N LYS A 15 19.78 -32.82 16.14
CA LYS A 15 18.48 -32.13 15.98
C LYS A 15 18.49 -30.83 16.81
N ARG A 16 18.45 -29.67 16.15
CA ARG A 16 18.24 -28.36 16.82
C ARG A 16 16.77 -28.22 17.23
N LYS A 17 16.55 -28.07 18.54
CA LYS A 17 15.27 -27.72 19.17
C LYS A 17 14.75 -26.37 18.63
N LYS A 18 13.46 -26.34 18.29
CA LYS A 18 12.65 -25.12 18.11
C LYS A 18 12.79 -24.22 19.35
N THR A 19 13.23 -22.98 19.16
CA THR A 19 13.15 -21.92 20.17
C THR A 19 11.72 -21.39 20.23
N SER A 20 11.02 -21.73 21.30
CA SER A 20 9.81 -21.04 21.74
C SER A 20 10.17 -19.66 22.30
N ILE A 21 9.17 -18.77 22.36
CA ILE A 21 9.18 -17.46 23.03
C ILE A 21 10.01 -17.52 24.34
N PRO A 22 10.93 -16.57 24.61
CA PRO A 22 11.72 -16.58 25.84
C PRO A 22 10.79 -16.53 27.05
N GLY A 23 11.02 -17.40 28.02
CA GLY A 23 10.31 -17.34 29.31
C GLY A 23 10.58 -16.02 30.04
N PRO A 24 9.82 -15.69 31.10
CA PRO A 24 10.09 -14.52 31.92
C PRO A 24 11.37 -14.77 32.73
N GLY A 25 12.50 -14.39 32.18
CA GLY A 25 13.83 -14.61 32.73
C GLY A 25 14.82 -13.54 32.28
N THR A 26 16.01 -13.54 32.89
CA THR A 26 17.08 -12.55 32.73
C THR A 26 17.59 -12.39 31.30
N ASP A 27 17.27 -13.35 30.42
CA ASP A 27 17.66 -13.41 29.02
C ASP A 27 17.24 -12.16 28.22
N LEU A 28 16.26 -11.37 28.68
CA LEU A 28 15.86 -10.13 28.02
C LEU A 28 17.04 -9.19 27.74
N PHE A 29 17.99 -9.07 28.67
CA PHE A 29 19.11 -8.13 28.57
C PHE A 29 20.27 -8.64 27.70
N ASP A 30 20.24 -9.91 27.30
CA ASP A 30 21.32 -10.53 26.53
C ASP A 30 21.13 -10.39 25.01
N PHE A 31 19.97 -9.87 24.58
CA PHE A 31 19.60 -9.65 23.18
C PHE A 31 19.65 -8.15 22.83
N PRO A 32 20.68 -7.67 22.10
CA PRO A 32 20.80 -6.27 21.70
C PRO A 32 19.61 -5.76 20.86
N GLU A 33 18.95 -6.64 20.12
CA GLU A 33 17.75 -6.34 19.32
C GLU A 33 16.53 -5.92 20.15
N HIS A 34 16.52 -6.21 21.46
CA HIS A 34 15.48 -5.77 22.38
C HIS A 34 15.80 -4.42 23.05
N GLN A 35 16.99 -3.87 22.84
CA GLN A 35 17.32 -2.52 23.27
C GLN A 35 16.46 -1.50 22.49
N ARG A 36 15.99 -0.46 23.19
CA ARG A 36 15.19 0.62 22.63
C ARG A 36 15.86 1.96 22.90
N TYR A 37 15.74 2.88 21.94
CA TYR A 37 16.19 4.25 22.10
C TYR A 37 15.14 5.08 22.85
N VAL A 38 15.62 6.01 23.66
CA VAL A 38 14.76 6.88 24.50
C VAL A 38 13.80 7.69 23.63
N SER A 39 14.29 8.27 22.53
CA SER A 39 13.49 9.00 21.56
C SER A 39 12.36 8.16 21.00
N SER A 40 12.63 6.92 20.58
CA SER A 40 11.59 6.00 20.08
C SER A 40 10.49 5.76 21.11
N ILE A 41 10.85 5.60 22.39
CA ILE A 41 9.88 5.36 23.48
C ILE A 41 8.98 6.57 23.73
N PHE A 42 9.52 7.79 23.66
CA PHE A 42 8.74 9.02 23.91
C PHE A 42 8.01 9.55 22.66
N HIS A 43 8.41 9.15 21.44
CA HIS A 43 7.85 9.66 20.19
C HIS A 43 6.89 8.70 19.47
N GLU A 44 7.00 7.39 19.64
CA GLU A 44 6.13 6.42 18.95
C GLU A 44 5.04 5.86 19.87
N LYS A 45 3.84 5.63 19.32
CA LYS A 45 2.80 4.78 19.95
C LYS A 45 3.20 3.28 19.83
N LEU A 46 4.45 2.95 20.14
CA LEU A 46 4.91 1.57 20.24
C LEU A 46 4.04 0.81 21.24
N ASP A 47 3.80 -0.47 20.98
CA ASP A 47 3.21 -1.37 21.96
C ASP A 47 4.09 -1.34 23.21
N LYS A 48 3.62 -0.62 24.24
CA LYS A 48 4.44 0.03 25.30
C LYS A 48 5.19 -0.93 26.24
N LYS A 49 5.33 -2.21 25.90
CA LYS A 49 5.63 -3.30 26.85
C LYS A 49 6.75 -4.26 26.44
N LEU A 50 7.38 -4.12 25.27
CA LEU A 50 8.43 -5.05 24.81
C LEU A 50 9.77 -4.33 24.56
N GLY A 51 10.80 -4.72 25.32
CA GLY A 51 12.18 -4.23 25.20
C GLY A 51 12.76 -3.68 26.51
N TYR A 52 13.98 -3.15 26.44
CA TYR A 52 14.66 -2.50 27.56
C TYR A 52 15.45 -1.26 27.09
N ILE A 53 15.77 -0.37 28.02
CA ILE A 53 16.70 0.75 27.81
C ILE A 53 17.99 0.52 28.58
N VAL A 54 19.09 1.04 28.04
CA VAL A 54 20.40 1.02 28.69
C VAL A 54 20.85 2.44 28.91
N GLY A 55 21.27 2.76 30.12
CA GLY A 55 21.80 4.08 30.43
C GLY A 55 22.67 4.08 31.67
N THR A 56 23.45 5.13 31.81
CA THR A 56 24.33 5.36 32.95
C THR A 56 23.66 6.30 33.93
N ILE A 57 23.60 5.96 35.22
CA ILE A 57 23.02 6.84 36.23
C ILE A 57 23.85 8.12 36.32
N SER A 58 23.21 9.27 36.10
CA SER A 58 23.86 10.57 36.15
C SER A 58 23.56 11.34 37.44
N ILE A 59 22.36 11.14 38.02
CA ILE A 59 21.91 11.78 39.25
C ILE A 59 21.09 10.76 40.03
N VAL A 60 21.40 10.57 41.31
CA VAL A 60 20.52 9.86 42.26
C VAL A 60 19.86 10.91 43.14
N PHE A 61 18.53 10.90 43.24
CA PHE A 61 17.85 11.84 44.13
C PHE A 61 17.97 11.36 45.57
N SER A 62 18.31 12.27 46.50
CA SER A 62 18.17 12.00 47.93
C SER A 62 16.72 11.63 48.22
N ASP A 63 16.47 10.53 48.93
CA ASP A 63 15.14 10.00 49.25
C ASP A 63 14.18 11.13 49.67
N LYS A 64 13.26 11.51 48.77
CA LYS A 64 12.20 12.48 49.04
C LYS A 64 10.93 11.70 49.36
N GLY A 65 10.87 11.15 50.58
CA GLY A 65 9.73 10.39 51.08
C GLY A 65 9.74 8.92 50.66
N GLU A 66 8.60 8.42 50.19
CA GLU A 66 8.39 6.99 49.92
C GLU A 66 8.87 6.51 48.54
N ASP A 67 9.13 7.44 47.61
CA ASP A 67 9.58 7.13 46.26
C ASP A 67 11.12 7.12 46.17
N LEU A 68 11.66 6.25 45.32
CA LEU A 68 13.08 6.20 44.95
C LEU A 68 13.22 6.63 43.49
N GLY A 69 14.20 7.48 43.15
CA GLY A 69 14.37 7.89 41.76
C GLY A 69 15.79 8.33 41.40
N PHE A 70 16.09 8.23 40.11
CA PHE A 70 17.35 8.67 39.53
C PHE A 70 17.19 9.09 38.06
N VAL A 71 18.17 9.81 37.53
CA VAL A 71 18.23 10.20 36.11
C VAL A 71 19.30 9.38 35.41
N ILE A 72 18.90 8.60 34.40
CA ILE A 72 19.85 7.91 33.52
C ILE A 72 20.17 8.77 32.29
N GLN A 73 21.40 8.69 31.81
CA GLN A 73 21.83 9.17 30.51
C GLN A 73 22.00 7.95 29.60
N ALA A 74 21.14 7.84 28.59
CA ALA A 74 21.11 6.73 27.64
C ALA A 74 21.54 7.22 26.25
N GLU A 75 22.17 6.33 25.49
CA GLU A 75 22.43 6.57 24.07
C GLU A 75 21.10 6.54 23.31
N ASP A 76 20.93 7.49 22.39
CA ASP A 76 19.69 7.75 21.66
C ASP A 76 19.88 7.63 20.14
N SER A 77 20.98 6.99 19.73
CA SER A 77 21.30 6.67 18.34
C SER A 77 22.22 5.46 18.26
N LEU A 78 22.15 4.71 17.15
CA LEU A 78 23.07 3.60 16.85
C LEU A 78 24.54 4.05 16.74
N LEU A 79 24.76 5.32 16.39
CA LEU A 79 26.10 5.89 16.21
C LEU A 79 26.69 6.45 17.52
N GLY A 80 25.93 6.44 18.63
CA GLY A 80 26.36 6.98 19.93
C GLY A 80 26.53 8.51 19.95
N ASP A 81 26.15 9.22 18.88
CA ASP A 81 26.32 10.66 18.73
C ASP A 81 25.28 11.49 19.49
N LYS A 82 24.20 10.85 19.95
CA LYS A 82 23.12 11.49 20.71
C LYS A 82 22.91 10.76 22.03
N THR A 83 22.80 11.52 23.11
CA THR A 83 22.41 10.99 24.41
C THR A 83 21.15 11.70 24.90
N ALA A 84 20.22 10.94 25.47
CA ALA A 84 19.01 11.45 26.09
C ALA A 84 19.04 11.19 27.60
N ARG A 85 18.50 12.13 28.38
CA ARG A 85 18.33 11.96 29.82
C ARG A 85 16.90 11.57 30.14
N VAL A 86 16.71 10.56 30.97
CA VAL A 86 15.39 10.07 31.40
C VAL A 86 15.34 9.98 32.90
N GLU A 87 14.29 10.51 33.49
CA GLU A 87 14.02 10.38 34.92
C GLU A 87 13.28 9.06 35.20
N ILE A 88 13.85 8.22 36.05
CA ILE A 88 13.29 6.94 36.46
C ILE A 88 12.78 7.07 37.89
N MET A 89 11.50 6.76 38.11
CA MET A 89 10.82 6.85 39.39
C MET A 89 10.24 5.50 39.80
N PHE A 90 10.61 5.00 40.97
CA PHE A 90 10.01 3.83 41.61
C PHE A 90 9.00 4.31 42.64
N GLY A 91 7.73 3.96 42.44
CA GLY A 91 6.68 4.26 43.40
C GLY A 91 6.84 3.46 44.69
N LYS A 92 6.14 3.88 45.76
CA LYS A 92 6.13 3.27 47.11
C LYS A 92 6.38 1.76 47.15
N CYS A 93 5.56 0.94 46.47
CA CYS A 93 5.69 -0.52 46.55
C CYS A 93 7.01 -1.03 45.95
N CYS A 94 7.40 -0.55 44.78
CA CYS A 94 8.66 -0.91 44.12
C CYS A 94 9.87 -0.39 44.91
N ALA A 95 9.81 0.85 45.40
CA ALA A 95 10.86 1.46 46.21
C ALA A 95 11.10 0.70 47.53
N THR A 96 10.03 0.34 48.27
CA THR A 96 10.14 -0.49 49.49
C THR A 96 10.79 -1.84 49.19
N LYS A 97 10.39 -2.52 48.10
CA LYS A 97 11.00 -3.80 47.70
C LYS A 97 12.49 -3.67 47.35
N LEU A 98 12.89 -2.61 46.67
CA LEU A 98 14.29 -2.34 46.33
C LEU A 98 15.13 -2.06 47.60
N ARG A 99 14.59 -1.27 48.53
CA ARG A 99 15.23 -1.01 49.83
C ARG A 99 15.35 -2.28 50.66
N ASN A 100 14.32 -3.12 50.72
CA ASN A 100 14.33 -4.39 51.44
C ASN A 100 15.37 -5.37 50.86
N ARG A 101 15.63 -5.30 49.55
CA ARG A 101 16.71 -6.06 48.88
C ARG A 101 18.08 -5.37 48.95
N GLN A 102 18.20 -4.26 49.69
CA GLN A 102 19.42 -3.47 49.87
C GLN A 102 20.09 -3.04 48.55
N VAL A 103 19.30 -2.81 47.50
CA VAL A 103 19.81 -2.36 46.20
C VAL A 103 20.22 -0.89 46.32
N LYS A 104 21.53 -0.63 46.28
CA LYS A 104 22.09 0.73 46.28
C LYS A 104 22.42 1.14 44.84
N PHE A 105 22.06 2.38 44.49
CA PHE A 105 22.37 2.99 43.20
C PHE A 105 23.41 4.08 43.40
N SER A 106 24.51 4.02 42.65
CA SER A 106 25.55 5.03 42.66
C SER A 106 25.58 5.80 41.34
N PRO A 107 25.98 7.09 41.34
CA PRO A 107 26.29 7.77 40.10
C PRO A 107 27.32 6.97 39.30
N ALA A 108 27.07 6.90 38.00
CA ALA A 108 27.81 6.19 36.99
C ALA A 108 27.64 4.65 36.92
N ASP A 109 26.76 4.07 37.72
CA ASP A 109 26.30 2.68 37.51
C ASP A 109 25.58 2.56 36.17
N LYS A 110 25.82 1.46 35.44
CA LYS A 110 25.15 1.15 34.18
C LYS A 110 23.90 0.33 34.46
N ILE A 111 22.75 0.82 34.04
CA ILE A 111 21.45 0.19 34.27
C ILE A 111 20.86 -0.28 32.95
N PHE A 112 20.35 -1.50 32.97
CA PHE A 112 19.47 -2.08 31.97
C PHE A 112 18.08 -2.17 32.58
N LEU A 113 17.11 -1.49 31.98
CA LEU A 113 15.78 -1.33 32.56
C LEU A 113 14.71 -1.80 31.57
N SER A 114 13.97 -2.85 31.93
CA SER A 114 12.88 -3.36 31.12
C SER A 114 11.75 -2.34 31.01
N LEU A 115 11.19 -2.17 29.81
CA LEU A 115 9.96 -1.39 29.61
C LEU A 115 8.74 -2.09 30.20
N GLN A 116 8.83 -3.40 30.41
CA GLN A 116 7.78 -4.17 31.05
C GLN A 116 7.66 -3.80 32.53
N GLY A 117 6.47 -3.36 32.93
CA GLY A 117 6.18 -2.91 34.31
C GLY A 117 6.22 -1.40 34.48
N CYS A 118 6.59 -0.65 33.43
CA CYS A 118 6.44 0.80 33.43
C CYS A 118 4.95 1.18 33.40
N THR A 119 4.48 1.82 34.46
CA THR A 119 3.06 2.22 34.62
C THR A 119 2.76 3.55 33.96
N GLN A 120 3.76 4.42 33.84
CA GLN A 120 3.59 5.77 33.28
C GLN A 120 4.83 6.24 32.55
N ILE A 121 4.62 6.72 31.31
CA ILE A 121 5.62 7.40 30.49
C ILE A 121 5.09 8.80 30.20
N LYS A 122 5.79 9.84 30.67
CA LYS A 122 5.43 11.24 30.48
C LYS A 122 6.54 11.95 29.70
N SER A 123 6.25 12.38 28.47
CA SER A 123 7.16 13.26 27.72
C SER A 123 7.05 14.70 28.23
N GLY A 124 8.18 15.38 28.43
CA GLY A 124 8.18 16.78 28.83
C GLY A 124 9.58 17.27 29.20
N LYS A 125 9.89 18.54 28.88
CA LYS A 125 11.14 19.17 29.31
C LYS A 125 11.10 19.39 30.82
N LEU A 126 11.79 18.52 31.56
CA LEU A 126 11.92 18.63 33.02
C LEU A 126 13.11 19.51 33.39
N ALA A 127 13.15 19.96 34.65
CA ALA A 127 14.18 20.87 35.17
C ALA A 127 15.63 20.37 34.99
N ASN A 128 15.83 19.06 34.79
CA ASN A 128 17.14 18.43 34.64
C ASN A 128 17.56 18.16 33.18
N ALA A 129 16.89 18.78 32.21
CA ALA A 129 17.03 18.49 30.78
C ALA A 129 16.70 17.04 30.41
N ALA A 130 15.91 16.35 31.26
CA ALA A 130 15.35 15.05 30.93
C ALA A 130 14.24 15.22 29.88
N VAL A 131 14.19 14.29 28.93
CA VAL A 131 13.23 14.26 27.81
C VAL A 131 11.86 13.76 28.29
N GLY A 132 11.83 13.03 29.41
CA GLY A 132 10.62 12.63 30.10
C GLY A 132 10.89 11.80 31.36
N THR A 133 9.80 11.33 31.99
CA THR A 133 9.81 10.50 33.19
C THR A 133 9.18 9.14 32.91
N MET A 134 9.79 8.07 33.43
CA MET A 134 9.27 6.71 33.46
C MET A 134 9.01 6.28 34.91
N ARG A 135 7.81 5.78 35.20
CA ARG A 135 7.41 5.36 36.55
C ARG A 135 7.15 3.85 36.62
N TYR A 136 7.57 3.23 37.73
CA TYR A 136 7.37 1.82 38.06
C TYR A 136 6.78 1.71 39.47
N ASP A 137 5.47 1.51 39.58
CA ASP A 137 4.81 1.50 40.89
C ASP A 137 4.88 0.13 41.58
N GLU A 138 4.71 -0.97 40.83
CA GLU A 138 4.51 -2.30 41.41
C GLU A 138 5.60 -3.32 41.09
N ARG A 139 6.09 -3.32 39.84
CA ARG A 139 6.97 -4.34 39.28
C ARG A 139 8.03 -3.70 38.40
N VAL A 140 9.23 -4.25 38.46
CA VAL A 140 10.33 -3.90 37.58
C VAL A 140 11.22 -5.12 37.37
N LEU A 141 11.74 -5.25 36.15
CA LEU A 141 12.87 -6.08 35.84
C LEU A 141 14.04 -5.16 35.45
N MET A 142 15.13 -5.20 36.19
CA MET A 142 16.32 -4.39 35.91
C MET A 142 17.61 -5.16 36.20
N LYS A 143 18.69 -4.79 35.52
CA LYS A 143 20.05 -5.23 35.80
C LYS A 143 20.93 -4.00 36.06
N SER A 144 21.64 -3.99 37.18
CA SER A 144 22.59 -2.93 37.56
C SER A 144 24.01 -3.48 37.52
N VAL A 145 24.89 -2.75 36.83
CA VAL A 145 26.32 -3.05 36.70
C VAL A 145 27.10 -1.89 37.31
N PRO A 146 27.64 -2.05 38.53
CA PRO A 146 28.33 -0.97 39.24
C PRO A 146 29.61 -0.51 38.52
N LYS A 147 29.90 0.79 38.60
CA LYS A 147 31.15 1.35 38.06
C LYS A 147 32.33 0.97 38.96
N GLY A 148 32.93 -0.18 38.67
CA GLY A 148 34.04 -0.75 39.44
C GLY A 148 34.17 -2.27 39.28
N GLY A 149 33.31 -2.90 38.48
CA GLY A 149 33.36 -4.34 38.25
C GLY A 149 32.84 -5.17 39.43
N ALA A 150 32.19 -4.53 40.42
CA ALA A 150 31.46 -5.25 41.45
C ALA A 150 30.35 -6.11 40.83
N ARG A 151 29.96 -7.18 41.54
CA ARG A 151 29.02 -8.20 41.06
C ARG A 151 27.75 -7.55 40.52
N GLU A 152 27.36 -7.94 39.30
CA GLU A 152 26.13 -7.49 38.66
C GLU A 152 24.92 -7.86 39.52
N VAL A 153 23.98 -6.92 39.70
CA VAL A 153 22.76 -7.13 40.49
C VAL A 153 21.57 -7.15 39.55
N VAL A 154 20.91 -8.30 39.44
CA VAL A 154 19.65 -8.43 38.69
C VAL A 154 18.48 -8.43 39.67
N VAL A 155 17.56 -7.49 39.45
CA VAL A 155 16.35 -7.35 40.26
C VAL A 155 15.15 -7.70 39.41
N ASP A 156 14.52 -8.82 39.74
CA ASP A 156 13.21 -9.19 39.25
C ASP A 156 12.18 -9.11 40.39
N LEU A 157 11.21 -8.20 40.25
CA LEU A 157 10.08 -8.05 41.17
C LEU A 157 8.77 -8.66 40.63
N TRP A 158 8.81 -9.42 39.53
CA TRP A 158 7.66 -10.12 38.97
C TRP A 158 7.36 -11.44 39.69
N GLY A 159 8.37 -12.07 40.30
CA GLY A 159 8.23 -13.31 41.06
C GLY A 159 7.78 -13.08 42.51
N SER A 160 6.77 -13.82 42.97
CA SER A 160 6.19 -13.75 44.32
C SER A 160 7.04 -14.42 45.43
N LYS A 161 8.23 -14.95 45.12
CA LYS A 161 9.06 -15.69 46.10
C LYS A 161 10.16 -14.80 46.67
N ALA A 162 10.30 -14.83 48.01
CA ALA A 162 11.36 -14.14 48.73
C ALA A 162 12.75 -14.57 48.21
N PHE A 163 13.63 -13.60 48.04
CA PHE A 163 14.97 -13.79 47.47
C PHE A 163 15.89 -14.48 48.49
N GLN A 164 16.51 -15.60 48.11
CA GLN A 164 17.73 -16.10 48.77
C GLN A 164 18.92 -15.72 47.88
N PRO A 165 19.96 -15.04 48.41
CA PRO A 165 21.15 -14.72 47.63
C PRO A 165 21.90 -16.01 47.28
N SER A 166 22.11 -16.28 46.00
CA SER A 166 22.95 -17.38 45.54
C SER A 166 24.43 -16.98 45.61
N THR A 167 25.16 -17.58 46.55
CA THR A 167 26.62 -17.68 46.50
C THR A 167 26.98 -18.89 45.66
N SER A 168 27.51 -18.68 44.46
CA SER A 168 28.25 -19.72 43.74
C SER A 168 29.70 -19.64 44.21
N THR A 169 30.17 -20.67 44.91
CA THR A 169 31.60 -21.01 44.97
C THR A 169 31.69 -22.50 45.23
N ASP A 170 32.24 -23.20 44.24
CA ASP A 170 32.73 -24.56 44.33
C ASP A 170 34.24 -24.43 44.57
N ALA A 171 34.68 -24.60 45.82
CA ALA A 171 36.06 -24.85 46.23
C ALA A 171 36.07 -25.23 47.71
N GLY A 172 36.53 -26.43 48.02
CA GLY A 172 36.56 -26.99 49.38
C GLY A 172 37.85 -26.72 50.16
N TRP A 173 37.70 -26.88 51.49
CA TRP A 173 38.60 -27.55 52.44
C TRP A 173 39.97 -26.92 52.81
N PHE A 174 39.99 -26.11 53.89
CA PHE A 174 40.79 -26.28 55.14
C PHE A 174 40.43 -25.13 56.14
N ASP A 175 40.34 -25.45 57.44
CA ASP A 175 39.87 -24.57 58.54
C ASP A 175 40.93 -23.53 59.07
N PRO A 176 40.76 -22.83 60.24
CA PRO A 176 40.81 -21.35 60.43
C PRO A 176 41.98 -20.95 61.39
N PRO A 177 41.99 -19.88 62.22
CA PRO A 177 41.27 -18.59 62.28
C PRO A 177 42.23 -17.37 62.29
N ASP A 178 41.71 -16.14 62.30
CA ASP A 178 42.12 -15.05 63.23
C ASP A 178 41.40 -13.72 62.91
N ASP A 179 40.71 -13.20 63.93
CA ASP A 179 40.35 -11.77 64.11
C ASP A 179 41.65 -10.96 64.34
N PRO A 180 41.75 -9.64 64.05
CA PRO A 180 40.95 -8.68 64.83
C PRO A 180 40.61 -7.32 64.16
N SER A 181 39.55 -6.71 64.70
CA SER A 181 39.34 -5.27 64.98
C SER A 181 40.04 -4.19 64.12
N GLY A 182 39.28 -3.21 63.60
CA GLY A 182 39.85 -1.95 63.13
C GLY A 182 38.83 -0.88 62.68
N GLU A 183 38.42 -0.05 63.64
CA GLU A 183 38.06 1.39 63.58
C GLU A 183 37.42 2.03 62.32
N GLU A 184 36.25 2.63 62.52
CA GLU A 184 35.68 3.70 61.68
C GLU A 184 36.46 5.03 61.83
N PRO A 185 36.82 5.72 60.72
CA PRO A 185 37.17 7.13 60.78
C PRO A 185 36.00 8.03 60.35
N SER A 186 35.59 8.91 61.26
CA SER A 186 34.68 10.02 61.02
C SER A 186 35.20 10.96 59.93
N VAL A 187 34.36 11.24 58.92
CA VAL A 187 34.65 12.24 57.88
C VAL A 187 34.10 13.60 58.30
N LYS A 188 35.01 14.56 58.47
CA LYS A 188 34.73 15.98 58.74
C LYS A 188 33.97 16.61 57.58
N GLU A 189 32.85 17.26 57.88
CA GLU A 189 32.11 18.10 56.93
C GLU A 189 32.92 19.38 56.59
N LEU A 190 33.21 19.56 55.30
CA LEU A 190 33.79 20.79 54.75
C LEU A 190 32.84 21.98 54.95
N SER A 191 33.41 23.09 55.42
CA SER A 191 32.69 24.28 55.83
C SER A 191 32.03 25.00 54.64
N LYS A 192 30.98 25.77 54.96
CA LYS A 192 30.21 26.57 54.00
C LYS A 192 31.08 27.58 53.21
N GLN A 193 32.26 27.92 53.73
CA GLN A 193 33.21 28.86 53.12
C GLN A 193 34.05 28.19 52.03
N GLU A 194 34.48 26.94 52.22
CA GLU A 194 35.21 26.17 51.20
C GLU A 194 34.32 25.87 49.99
N ARG A 195 33.02 25.62 50.22
CA ARG A 195 32.02 25.47 49.15
C ARG A 195 31.76 26.77 48.39
N ARG A 196 31.94 27.94 49.02
CA ARG A 196 31.82 29.26 48.36
C ARG A 196 33.05 29.57 47.50
N ASN A 197 34.25 29.23 47.96
CA ASN A 197 35.48 29.48 47.21
C ASN A 197 35.59 28.60 45.95
N MET A 198 35.13 27.35 46.00
CA MET A 198 35.06 26.51 44.80
C MET A 198 34.07 27.03 43.74
N ARG A 199 32.97 27.67 44.15
CA ARG A 199 31.99 28.25 43.20
C ARG A 199 32.48 29.55 42.56
N ALA A 200 33.35 30.31 43.22
CA ALA A 200 33.94 31.52 42.67
C ALA A 200 34.99 31.23 41.57
N GLY A 201 35.73 30.12 41.67
CA GLY A 201 36.73 29.72 40.68
C GLY A 201 36.12 29.38 39.30
N LEU A 202 35.01 28.63 39.30
CA LEU A 202 34.33 28.18 38.08
C LEU A 202 33.69 29.32 37.26
N HIS A 203 33.40 30.45 37.88
CA HIS A 203 32.78 31.60 37.20
C HIS A 203 33.81 32.49 36.48
N ASN A 204 35.10 32.41 36.84
CA ASN A 204 36.18 33.18 36.21
C ASN A 204 36.80 32.47 35.00
N GLU A 205 36.74 31.14 34.90
CA GLU A 205 37.21 30.40 33.72
C GLU A 205 36.30 30.59 32.49
N LYS A 206 34.98 30.73 32.71
CA LYS A 206 34.02 30.94 31.60
C LYS A 206 34.13 32.31 30.92
N LYS A 207 34.82 33.30 31.52
CA LYS A 207 35.03 34.63 30.92
C LYS A 207 36.32 34.74 30.10
N LYS A 208 37.19 33.73 30.10
CA LYS A 208 38.47 33.74 29.35
C LYS A 208 38.42 33.07 27.97
N GLN A 209 37.31 32.43 27.58
CA GLN A 209 37.22 31.68 26.32
C GLN A 209 36.48 32.38 25.16
N SER A 210 36.10 33.67 25.28
CA SER A 210 35.37 34.40 24.21
C SER A 210 36.19 35.44 23.43
N LYS A 211 37.52 35.36 23.43
CA LYS A 211 38.38 36.16 22.53
C LYS A 211 39.57 35.35 22.03
N ALA A 212 39.40 34.70 20.88
CA ALA A 212 40.53 34.27 20.03
C ALA A 212 40.14 34.50 18.56
N GLN A 213 40.82 35.47 17.94
CA GLN A 213 40.73 35.84 16.53
C GLN A 213 41.42 34.78 15.66
N ILE A 214 40.81 34.43 14.53
CA ILE A 214 41.43 33.59 13.49
C ILE A 214 42.09 34.53 12.45
N PRO A 215 43.38 34.33 12.10
CA PRO A 215 44.09 35.19 11.14
C PRO A 215 43.75 34.81 9.68
N LYS A 216 43.56 35.85 8.86
CA LYS A 216 43.44 35.77 7.40
C LYS A 216 44.82 35.51 6.78
N ALA A 217 44.98 34.41 6.05
CA ALA A 217 46.10 34.19 5.15
C ALA A 217 45.66 34.51 3.71
N SER A 218 46.34 35.50 3.11
CA SER A 218 46.29 35.87 1.71
C SER A 218 47.27 34.99 0.92
N ALA A 219 46.78 34.28 -0.10
CA ALA A 219 47.62 33.60 -1.09
C ALA A 219 47.33 34.20 -2.48
N SER A 220 48.40 34.69 -3.11
CA SER A 220 48.42 35.21 -4.47
C SER A 220 48.31 34.06 -5.48
N ILE A 221 47.51 34.28 -6.53
CA ILE A 221 47.48 33.42 -7.71
C ILE A 221 48.01 34.23 -8.89
N GLN A 222 49.05 33.69 -9.52
CA GLN A 222 49.75 34.22 -10.68
C GLN A 222 48.87 34.17 -11.93
N GLN A 223 48.98 35.21 -12.75
CA GLN A 223 48.35 35.34 -14.06
C GLN A 223 48.94 34.32 -15.04
N ALA A 224 48.07 33.56 -15.70
CA ALA A 224 48.41 32.78 -16.89
C ALA A 224 48.06 33.57 -18.16
N VAL A 225 48.97 33.51 -19.12
CA VAL A 225 49.01 34.20 -20.41
C VAL A 225 47.86 33.74 -21.32
N VAL A 226 47.18 34.72 -21.94
CA VAL A 226 46.12 34.55 -22.95
C VAL A 226 46.74 34.48 -24.36
N PRO A 227 46.40 33.50 -25.21
CA PRO A 227 46.66 33.55 -26.65
C PRO A 227 45.49 34.21 -27.42
N PRO A 228 45.74 34.74 -28.64
CA PRO A 228 44.89 35.76 -29.25
C PRO A 228 43.62 35.21 -29.91
N SER A 229 42.60 36.09 -29.89
CA SER A 229 41.24 35.93 -30.39
C SER A 229 41.13 35.42 -31.83
N ALA A 230 40.43 34.30 -32.01
CA ALA A 230 39.74 33.99 -33.26
C ALA A 230 38.41 34.76 -33.30
N GLN A 231 38.17 35.48 -34.38
CA GLN A 231 36.94 36.24 -34.64
C GLN A 231 35.75 35.28 -34.76
N LEU A 232 34.89 35.24 -33.75
CA LEU A 232 33.58 34.61 -33.84
C LEU A 232 32.61 35.54 -34.57
N LEU A 233 31.99 34.99 -35.61
CA LEU A 233 30.87 35.56 -36.37
C LEU A 233 29.77 36.10 -35.44
N ALA A 234 29.25 37.28 -35.77
CA ALA A 234 28.17 37.92 -35.05
C ALA A 234 26.93 36.99 -34.95
N PRO A 235 26.28 36.90 -33.79
CA PRO A 235 25.06 36.11 -33.65
C PRO A 235 23.95 36.69 -34.54
N PRO A 236 23.15 35.83 -35.20
CA PRO A 236 22.03 36.29 -36.01
C PRO A 236 21.05 37.08 -35.13
N LYS A 237 20.59 38.24 -35.64
CA LYS A 237 19.54 39.05 -35.00
C LYS A 237 18.34 38.15 -34.69
N PRO A 238 17.85 38.10 -33.44
CA PRO A 238 16.64 37.34 -33.13
C PRO A 238 15.48 37.92 -33.94
N LEU A 239 14.81 37.05 -34.71
CA LEU A 239 13.55 37.36 -35.36
C LEU A 239 12.51 37.63 -34.27
N THR A 240 12.16 38.89 -34.07
CA THR A 240 11.07 39.31 -33.18
C THR A 240 9.75 38.97 -33.86
N GLU A 241 9.33 37.71 -33.82
CA GLU A 241 7.97 37.33 -34.18
C GLU A 241 7.02 37.98 -33.16
N SER A 242 6.11 38.82 -33.65
CA SER A 242 5.01 39.36 -32.85
C SER A 242 4.14 38.18 -32.40
N LEU A 243 4.15 37.87 -31.10
CA LEU A 243 3.31 36.83 -30.52
C LEU A 243 1.85 37.29 -30.59
N GLU A 244 1.09 36.80 -31.58
CA GLU A 244 -0.35 37.03 -31.69
C GLU A 244 -1.15 35.90 -31.02
N GLY A 245 -2.35 36.21 -30.51
CA GLY A 245 -3.28 35.24 -29.94
C GLY A 245 -3.03 34.86 -28.47
N PRO A 246 -3.42 33.65 -28.02
CA PRO A 246 -3.34 33.25 -26.61
C PRO A 246 -1.94 33.30 -25.99
N LEU A 247 -0.90 33.20 -26.82
CA LEU A 247 0.50 33.28 -26.39
C LEU A 247 0.92 34.69 -25.96
N SER A 248 0.13 35.72 -26.28
CA SER A 248 0.38 37.11 -25.89
C SER A 248 -0.18 37.45 -24.50
N LEU A 249 -0.73 36.48 -23.77
CA LEU A 249 -1.32 36.69 -22.44
C LEU A 249 -0.27 37.23 -21.46
N GLN A 250 -0.56 38.37 -20.84
CA GLN A 250 0.24 38.89 -19.73
C GLN A 250 -0.16 38.20 -18.43
N ALA A 251 0.84 37.79 -17.65
CA ALA A 251 0.61 37.19 -16.34
C ALA A 251 0.18 38.24 -15.32
N GLY A 252 -0.74 37.86 -14.43
CA GLY A 252 -1.35 38.73 -13.44
C GLY A 252 -2.61 39.44 -13.97
N CYS A 253 -3.53 39.75 -13.07
CA CYS A 253 -4.77 40.44 -13.41
C CYS A 253 -5.34 41.20 -12.20
N ARG A 254 -5.88 42.39 -12.44
CA ARG A 254 -6.61 43.16 -11.43
C ARG A 254 -8.11 42.91 -11.59
N CYS A 255 -8.65 42.03 -10.76
CA CYS A 255 -10.08 41.75 -10.64
C CYS A 255 -10.76 42.83 -9.79
N ASP A 256 -12.09 42.82 -9.73
CA ASP A 256 -12.84 43.83 -8.97
C ASP A 256 -12.60 43.73 -7.47
N THR A 257 -12.32 42.51 -7.00
CA THR A 257 -12.16 42.21 -5.57
C THR A 257 -10.73 41.79 -5.19
N LEU A 258 -9.89 41.45 -6.16
CA LEU A 258 -8.62 40.77 -5.95
C LEU A 258 -7.55 41.28 -6.91
N HIS A 259 -6.30 41.32 -6.45
CA HIS A 259 -5.13 41.53 -7.31
C HIS A 259 -4.40 40.20 -7.46
N LEU A 260 -4.45 39.60 -8.64
CA LEU A 260 -3.71 38.40 -8.98
C LEU A 260 -2.29 38.80 -9.39
N ALA A 261 -1.31 38.48 -8.55
CA ALA A 261 0.10 38.62 -8.87
C ALA A 261 0.52 37.53 -9.87
N SER A 262 1.51 37.84 -10.71
CA SER A 262 2.18 36.81 -11.51
C SER A 262 3.07 35.92 -10.63
N LEU A 263 3.45 34.73 -11.11
CA LEU A 263 4.39 33.87 -10.39
C LEU A 263 5.76 34.56 -10.22
N GLU A 264 6.20 35.36 -11.18
CA GLU A 264 7.44 36.14 -11.06
C GLU A 264 7.34 37.21 -9.95
N GLU A 265 6.24 37.95 -9.88
CA GLU A 265 5.96 38.90 -8.79
C GLU A 265 5.89 38.20 -7.43
N ALA A 266 5.31 36.99 -7.41
CA ALA A 266 5.19 36.18 -6.20
C ALA A 266 6.54 35.68 -5.67
N LYS A 267 7.66 35.83 -6.40
CA LYS A 267 9.01 35.60 -5.85
C LYS A 267 9.42 36.64 -4.81
N SER A 268 8.78 37.82 -4.82
CA SER A 268 9.01 38.83 -3.79
C SER A 268 8.48 38.34 -2.43
N LYS A 269 9.13 38.75 -1.34
CA LYS A 269 8.69 38.39 0.02
C LYS A 269 7.33 39.04 0.30
N GLY A 270 6.32 38.22 0.58
CA GLY A 270 4.97 38.73 0.85
C GLY A 270 3.93 37.62 0.97
N SER A 271 2.68 38.06 1.15
CA SER A 271 1.49 37.24 0.95
C SER A 271 0.91 37.62 -0.40
N HIS A 272 0.66 36.63 -1.24
CA HIS A 272 0.22 36.85 -2.62
C HIS A 272 -1.08 36.12 -2.90
N THR A 273 -1.87 36.69 -3.81
CA THR A 273 -2.98 35.98 -4.45
C THR A 273 -2.59 35.76 -5.90
N ILE A 274 -2.66 34.52 -6.38
CA ILE A 274 -2.19 34.12 -7.71
C ILE A 274 -3.22 33.23 -8.40
N ALA A 275 -3.18 33.20 -9.73
CA ALA A 275 -3.86 32.18 -10.53
C ALA A 275 -2.85 31.58 -11.51
N ALA A 276 -2.66 30.27 -11.45
CA ALA A 276 -1.64 29.56 -12.21
C ALA A 276 -2.15 28.21 -12.69
N VAL A 277 -1.51 27.68 -13.73
CA VAL A 277 -1.78 26.34 -14.26
C VAL A 277 -1.00 25.32 -13.46
N VAL A 278 -1.64 24.20 -13.13
CA VAL A 278 -0.98 23.05 -12.49
C VAL A 278 -0.22 22.26 -13.54
N TYR A 279 1.09 22.26 -13.45
CA TYR A 279 1.97 21.49 -14.33
C TYR A 279 2.10 20.03 -13.87
N ALA A 280 2.21 19.84 -12.55
CA ALA A 280 2.29 18.54 -11.91
C ALA A 280 1.87 18.69 -10.43
N ASP A 281 1.40 17.61 -9.84
CA ASP A 281 1.01 17.53 -8.45
C ASP A 281 1.75 16.37 -7.75
N SER A 282 1.54 16.24 -6.44
CA SER A 282 2.04 15.14 -5.64
C SER A 282 0.89 14.52 -4.87
N ALA A 283 0.93 13.21 -4.61
CA ALA A 283 0.01 12.58 -3.68
C ALA A 283 0.00 13.32 -2.32
N ILE A 284 -1.16 13.36 -1.65
CA ILE A 284 -1.24 13.84 -0.28
C ILE A 284 -0.33 12.97 0.58
N THR A 285 0.55 13.61 1.34
CA THR A 285 1.41 12.94 2.30
C THR A 285 1.20 13.54 3.67
N THR A 286 1.29 12.74 4.72
CA THR A 286 1.22 13.26 6.09
C THR A 286 2.63 13.55 6.58
N THR A 287 2.86 14.78 7.03
CA THR A 287 4.13 15.20 7.63
C THR A 287 4.35 14.54 8.99
N VAL A 288 5.58 14.59 9.50
CA VAL A 288 5.92 14.06 10.84
C VAL A 288 5.11 14.74 11.96
N THR A 289 4.66 15.97 11.74
CA THR A 289 3.81 16.71 12.70
C THR A 289 2.34 16.30 12.65
N GLY A 290 1.97 15.36 11.77
CA GLY A 290 0.57 14.94 11.54
C GLY A 290 -0.23 15.90 10.65
N ASP A 291 0.41 16.92 10.08
CA ASP A 291 -0.24 17.82 9.11
C ASP A 291 -0.20 17.15 7.73
N ASP A 292 -1.33 17.10 7.03
CA ASP A 292 -1.38 16.65 5.64
C ASP A 292 -0.80 17.72 4.72
N THR A 293 -0.06 17.29 3.70
CA THR A 293 0.59 18.19 2.76
C THR A 293 0.45 17.72 1.32
N ILE A 294 0.27 18.69 0.43
CA ILE A 294 0.29 18.52 -1.02
C ILE A 294 1.25 19.55 -1.62
N THR A 295 2.02 19.14 -2.62
CA THR A 295 2.92 20.00 -3.40
C THR A 295 2.41 20.10 -4.83
N LEU A 296 2.10 21.31 -5.28
CA LEU A 296 1.77 21.62 -6.67
C LEU A 296 2.96 22.28 -7.36
N GLN A 297 3.15 21.97 -8.64
CA GLN A 297 4.07 22.66 -9.54
C GLN A 297 3.26 23.58 -10.44
N LEU A 298 3.52 24.88 -10.35
CA LEU A 298 2.70 25.92 -10.97
C LEU A 298 3.46 26.64 -12.08
N VAL A 299 2.74 26.97 -13.15
CA VAL A 299 3.24 27.73 -14.30
C VAL A 299 2.24 28.80 -14.74
N ASP A 300 2.77 29.89 -15.29
CA ASP A 300 2.01 31.00 -15.86
C ASP A 300 2.86 31.71 -16.96
N PRO A 301 2.35 32.73 -17.65
CA PRO A 301 3.11 33.42 -18.70
C PRO A 301 4.40 34.12 -18.19
N SER A 302 4.54 34.34 -16.88
CA SER A 302 5.71 35.04 -16.32
C SER A 302 6.92 34.12 -16.18
N ASN A 303 6.71 32.83 -15.90
CA ASN A 303 7.78 31.85 -15.73
C ASN A 303 7.88 30.82 -16.88
N ARG A 304 7.01 30.93 -17.89
CA ARG A 304 7.02 30.16 -19.14
C ARG A 304 6.84 31.09 -20.34
N LYS A 305 7.95 31.59 -20.87
CA LYS A 305 7.98 32.46 -22.05
C LYS A 305 8.33 31.65 -23.30
N LEU A 306 7.75 32.06 -24.42
CA LEU A 306 8.12 31.50 -25.72
C LEU A 306 9.49 32.04 -26.17
N SER A 307 9.73 33.33 -25.92
CA SER A 307 10.89 34.09 -26.42
C SER A 307 12.24 33.59 -25.91
N ASP A 308 12.28 32.91 -24.76
CA ASP A 308 13.50 32.37 -24.15
C ASP A 308 13.57 30.83 -24.18
N ASN A 309 12.66 30.18 -24.93
CA ASN A 309 12.50 28.73 -24.97
C ASN A 309 12.22 28.06 -23.60
N SER A 310 11.87 28.82 -22.56
CA SER A 310 11.54 28.26 -21.25
C SER A 310 10.26 27.42 -21.27
N HIS A 311 9.39 27.61 -22.27
CA HIS A 311 8.27 26.73 -22.54
C HIS A 311 8.67 25.25 -22.76
N CYS A 312 9.91 24.96 -23.19
CA CYS A 312 10.44 23.61 -23.32
C CYS A 312 11.13 23.09 -22.04
N LEU A 313 11.57 23.97 -21.14
CA LEU A 313 12.29 23.62 -19.91
C LEU A 313 11.32 23.06 -18.86
N ASN A 314 11.76 22.19 -17.95
CA ASN A 314 10.90 21.69 -16.86
C ASN A 314 10.87 22.63 -15.63
N TYR A 315 10.95 23.95 -15.85
CA TYR A 315 10.91 24.93 -14.76
C TYR A 315 9.46 25.20 -14.32
N SER A 316 9.21 25.16 -13.02
CA SER A 316 7.91 25.42 -12.41
C SER A 316 8.11 25.97 -11.00
N MET A 317 7.22 26.83 -10.53
CA MET A 317 7.21 27.29 -9.15
C MET A 317 6.52 26.26 -8.27
N LYS A 318 7.15 25.84 -7.16
CA LYS A 318 6.53 24.89 -6.24
C LYS A 318 5.64 25.62 -5.23
N ALA A 319 4.43 25.14 -5.04
CA ALA A 319 3.51 25.58 -3.99
C ALA A 319 3.21 24.42 -3.04
N ILE A 320 3.55 24.58 -1.76
CA ILE A 320 3.40 23.55 -0.72
C ILE A 320 2.29 23.99 0.24
N PHE A 321 1.29 23.14 0.43
CA PHE A 321 0.15 23.42 1.30
C PHE A 321 0.16 22.49 2.51
N PHE A 322 -0.27 23.00 3.66
CA PHE A 322 -0.34 22.25 4.91
C PHE A 322 -1.73 22.39 5.53
N ALA A 323 -2.37 21.26 5.85
CA ALA A 323 -3.66 21.17 6.52
C ALA A 323 -3.59 20.31 7.79
N LYS A 324 -4.34 20.68 8.83
CA LYS A 324 -4.42 19.91 10.08
C LYS A 324 -5.49 18.82 9.94
N SER A 325 -5.08 17.59 9.66
CA SER A 325 -5.92 16.37 9.75
C SER A 325 -7.30 16.46 9.09
N GLN A 326 -7.42 17.28 8.04
CA GLN A 326 -8.60 17.45 7.21
C GLN A 326 -8.12 17.58 5.76
N PRO A 327 -8.02 16.46 5.03
CA PRO A 327 -7.58 16.46 3.63
C PRO A 327 -8.36 17.45 2.75
N ASP A 328 -9.65 17.65 3.06
CA ASP A 328 -10.57 18.56 2.35
C ASP A 328 -10.15 20.04 2.35
N GLN A 329 -9.20 20.42 3.21
CA GLN A 329 -8.65 21.78 3.24
C GLN A 329 -7.51 21.99 2.25
N LEU A 330 -6.93 20.92 1.73
CA LEU A 330 -5.90 20.98 0.69
C LEU A 330 -6.57 21.12 -0.68
N PRO A 331 -5.89 21.73 -1.68
CA PRO A 331 -6.35 21.73 -3.07
C PRO A 331 -6.29 20.31 -3.63
N HIS A 332 -7.27 19.49 -3.24
CA HIS A 332 -7.47 18.11 -3.65
C HIS A 332 -8.98 17.84 -3.55
N SER A 333 -9.64 17.64 -4.69
CA SER A 333 -11.05 17.23 -4.67
C SER A 333 -11.14 15.75 -4.25
N GLN A 334 -12.08 15.40 -3.35
CA GLN A 334 -12.42 14.00 -3.06
C GLN A 334 -12.99 13.26 -4.28
N VAL A 335 -13.45 13.99 -5.31
CA VAL A 335 -14.15 13.42 -6.46
C VAL A 335 -13.23 13.29 -7.69
N ASP A 336 -12.26 14.20 -7.92
CA ASP A 336 -11.41 14.16 -9.14
C ASP A 336 -9.96 14.67 -8.97
N GLY A 337 -9.48 14.92 -7.74
CA GLY A 337 -8.13 15.46 -7.51
C GLY A 337 -7.90 16.83 -8.17
N VAL A 338 -6.65 17.28 -8.22
CA VAL A 338 -6.21 18.42 -9.05
C VAL A 338 -5.37 17.83 -10.16
N ASN A 339 -5.77 18.02 -11.42
CA ASN A 339 -5.07 17.41 -12.55
C ASN A 339 -4.07 18.37 -13.19
N ALA A 340 -3.06 17.81 -13.87
CA ALA A 340 -2.20 18.61 -14.73
C ALA A 340 -3.04 19.29 -15.83
N GLY A 341 -2.85 20.60 -16.00
CA GLY A 341 -3.63 21.45 -16.90
C GLY A 341 -4.80 22.19 -16.24
N ASP A 342 -5.16 21.86 -15.00
CA ASP A 342 -6.14 22.64 -14.24
C ASP A 342 -5.58 24.01 -13.84
N ILE A 343 -6.48 24.97 -13.63
CA ILE A 343 -6.10 26.29 -13.13
C ILE A 343 -6.48 26.39 -11.68
N VAL A 344 -5.50 26.76 -10.87
CA VAL A 344 -5.66 26.91 -9.42
C VAL A 344 -5.50 28.37 -9.07
N VAL A 345 -6.49 28.91 -8.34
CA VAL A 345 -6.48 30.26 -7.78
C VAL A 345 -6.16 30.13 -6.30
N LEU A 346 -5.09 30.78 -5.85
CA LEU A 346 -4.58 30.69 -4.49
C LEU A 346 -4.59 32.08 -3.87
N SER A 347 -5.14 32.21 -2.67
CA SER A 347 -5.09 33.45 -1.88
C SER A 347 -4.25 33.22 -0.64
N ASP A 348 -3.53 34.26 -0.24
CA ASP A 348 -2.73 34.31 0.98
C ASP A 348 -1.62 33.25 1.05
N VAL A 349 -1.01 32.95 -0.12
CA VAL A 349 0.19 32.12 -0.20
C VAL A 349 1.43 32.96 0.10
N LYS A 350 2.32 32.44 0.94
CA LYS A 350 3.54 33.14 1.36
C LYS A 350 4.76 32.60 0.66
N THR A 351 5.64 33.50 0.27
CA THR A 351 6.90 33.13 -0.38
C THR A 351 7.93 32.72 0.67
N ARG A 352 8.60 31.57 0.45
CA ARG A 352 9.72 31.09 1.25
C ARG A 352 10.85 30.58 0.37
N ASP A 353 12.06 31.04 0.67
CA ASP A 353 13.26 30.51 0.06
C ASP A 353 13.64 29.21 0.78
N TYR A 354 13.76 28.12 0.02
CA TYR A 354 14.13 26.81 0.51
C TYR A 354 15.09 26.13 -0.47
N ASN A 355 16.28 25.74 0.02
CA ASN A 355 17.34 25.12 -0.78
C ASN A 355 17.73 25.93 -2.04
N GLY A 356 17.73 27.26 -1.96
CA GLY A 356 18.05 28.16 -3.07
C GLY A 356 16.96 28.30 -4.12
N GLY A 357 15.82 27.62 -3.96
CA GLY A 357 14.61 27.84 -4.75
C GLY A 357 13.58 28.65 -3.98
N THR A 358 12.79 29.45 -4.70
CA THR A 358 11.66 30.19 -4.13
C THR A 358 10.39 29.36 -4.26
N ASN A 359 9.79 28.99 -3.13
CA ASN A 359 8.57 28.22 -3.05
C ASN A 359 7.43 29.07 -2.49
N LEU A 360 6.21 28.78 -2.91
CA LEU A 360 4.99 29.28 -2.28
C LEU A 360 4.59 28.32 -1.17
N THR A 361 4.12 28.86 -0.05
CA THR A 361 3.67 28.07 1.10
C THR A 361 2.29 28.55 1.56
N GLY A 362 1.31 27.66 1.49
CA GLY A 362 0.00 27.84 2.13
C GLY A 362 0.02 27.31 3.55
N PHE A 363 0.01 28.21 4.54
CA PHE A 363 -0.03 27.82 5.96
C PHE A 363 -1.44 27.52 6.41
N LYS A 364 -1.57 26.52 7.28
CA LYS A 364 -2.83 26.15 7.94
C LYS A 364 -3.63 27.38 8.39
N ASN A 365 -4.93 27.35 8.08
CA ASN A 365 -5.94 28.35 8.42
C ASN A 365 -5.82 29.73 7.72
N SER A 366 -4.77 30.00 6.93
CA SER A 366 -4.63 31.32 6.27
C SER A 366 -4.86 31.28 4.77
N PHE A 367 -4.38 30.25 4.09
CA PHE A 367 -4.52 30.18 2.63
C PHE A 367 -5.93 29.79 2.24
N LYS A 368 -6.36 30.27 1.08
CA LYS A 368 -7.61 29.84 0.44
C LYS A 368 -7.28 29.40 -0.98
N TRP A 369 -8.07 28.50 -1.51
CA TRP A 369 -7.87 28.00 -2.85
C TRP A 369 -9.20 27.80 -3.58
N ALA A 370 -9.12 27.82 -4.90
CA ALA A 370 -10.20 27.45 -5.79
C ALA A 370 -9.61 26.79 -7.04
N ILE A 371 -10.36 25.88 -7.65
CA ILE A 371 -9.97 25.23 -8.90
C ILE A 371 -10.94 25.69 -9.97
N PHE A 372 -10.42 26.22 -11.07
CA PHE A 372 -11.19 26.50 -12.27
C PHE A 372 -11.20 25.26 -13.15
N ASP A 373 -12.35 24.59 -13.20
CA ASP A 373 -12.53 23.31 -13.88
C ASP A 373 -12.73 23.46 -15.40
N LEU A 374 -12.78 22.32 -16.11
CA LEU A 374 -13.01 22.27 -17.57
C LEU A 374 -14.37 22.84 -18.00
N ASN A 375 -15.35 22.89 -17.10
CA ASN A 375 -16.67 23.44 -17.34
C ASN A 375 -16.71 24.96 -17.09
N CYS A 376 -15.55 25.60 -16.92
CA CYS A 376 -15.40 27.01 -16.59
C CYS A 376 -16.05 27.41 -15.26
N ASN A 377 -16.18 26.45 -14.33
CA ASN A 377 -16.69 26.70 -12.99
C ASN A 377 -15.54 26.79 -11.99
N LEU A 378 -15.67 27.74 -11.07
CA LEU A 378 -14.78 27.84 -9.92
C LEU A 378 -15.33 26.94 -8.80
N THR A 379 -14.60 25.89 -8.47
CA THR A 379 -14.92 24.99 -7.34
C THR A 379 -14.06 25.33 -6.13
N HIS A 380 -14.64 25.25 -4.94
CA HIS A 380 -13.99 25.52 -3.66
C HIS A 380 -13.97 24.25 -2.79
N GLY A 381 -12.98 24.14 -1.91
CA GLY A 381 -12.98 23.10 -0.87
C GLY A 381 -14.25 23.16 -0.01
N THR A 382 -14.83 21.99 0.26
CA THR A 382 -16.20 21.76 0.77
C THR A 382 -16.47 22.23 2.21
N ASN A 383 -15.47 22.73 2.95
CA ASN A 383 -15.60 23.04 4.39
C ASN A 383 -15.55 24.54 4.75
N VAL A 384 -16.12 25.43 3.94
CA VAL A 384 -16.63 26.71 4.48
C VAL A 384 -18.01 26.42 5.06
N PRO A 385 -18.23 26.54 6.39
CA PRO A 385 -19.51 26.22 7.02
C PRO A 385 -20.68 26.91 6.30
N ARG A 386 -21.73 26.15 5.98
CA ARG A 386 -22.93 26.61 5.23
C ARG A 386 -23.79 27.66 5.95
N ASP A 387 -23.36 28.17 7.10
CA ASP A 387 -24.08 29.27 7.74
C ASP A 387 -24.10 30.48 6.81
N ALA A 388 -25.29 31.04 6.60
CA ALA A 388 -25.53 32.14 5.66
C ALA A 388 -24.71 33.41 5.95
N SER A 389 -24.13 33.54 7.16
CA SER A 389 -23.20 34.61 7.54
C SER A 389 -21.74 34.34 7.13
N ALA A 390 -21.38 33.11 6.74
CA ALA A 390 -20.07 32.72 6.25
C ALA A 390 -19.91 32.80 4.72
N ILE A 391 -21.00 33.06 3.99
CA ILE A 391 -20.97 33.34 2.53
C ILE A 391 -20.14 34.59 2.22
N GLN A 392 -19.92 35.49 3.20
CA GLN A 392 -18.97 36.60 3.08
C GLN A 392 -17.49 36.19 3.11
N ARG A 393 -17.14 34.93 3.38
CA ARG A 393 -15.74 34.48 3.56
C ARG A 393 -15.11 33.77 2.35
N THR A 394 -15.87 33.41 1.32
CA THR A 394 -15.30 32.98 0.04
C THR A 394 -14.82 34.24 -0.70
N LEU A 395 -13.51 34.54 -0.58
CA LEU A 395 -12.89 35.71 -1.25
C LEU A 395 -13.15 35.71 -2.75
N PHE A 396 -13.26 34.53 -3.34
CA PHE A 396 -13.59 34.36 -4.74
C PHE A 396 -15.11 34.40 -4.90
N LYS A 397 -15.65 35.56 -5.27
CA LYS A 397 -17.05 35.64 -5.66
C LYS A 397 -17.25 34.81 -6.92
N ARG A 398 -18.23 33.89 -6.90
CA ARG A 398 -18.58 33.03 -8.04
C ARG A 398 -18.87 33.82 -9.33
N ASN A 399 -19.18 35.11 -9.21
CA ASN A 399 -19.53 36.01 -10.30
C ASN A 399 -18.46 37.09 -10.58
N ASP A 400 -17.21 36.94 -10.15
CA ASP A 400 -16.13 37.86 -10.56
C ASP A 400 -15.75 37.56 -12.03
N GLN A 401 -16.45 38.23 -12.96
CA GLN A 401 -16.30 37.97 -14.40
C GLN A 401 -14.86 38.17 -14.88
N LYS A 402 -14.12 39.13 -14.30
CA LYS A 402 -12.73 39.38 -14.67
C LYS A 402 -11.82 38.22 -14.26
N LEU A 403 -12.06 37.61 -13.10
CA LEU A 403 -11.34 36.42 -12.66
C LEU A 403 -11.61 35.23 -13.58
N LEU A 404 -12.88 34.99 -13.92
CA LEU A 404 -13.29 33.91 -14.81
C LEU A 404 -12.72 34.09 -16.22
N ASP A 405 -12.77 35.30 -16.75
CA ASP A 405 -12.18 35.66 -18.05
C ASP A 405 -10.66 35.45 -18.06
N TYR A 406 -9.97 35.84 -16.97
CA TYR A 406 -8.53 35.61 -16.85
C TYR A 406 -8.19 34.12 -16.78
N CYS A 407 -8.95 33.32 -16.01
CA CYS A 407 -8.75 31.87 -15.96
C CYS A 407 -9.02 31.22 -17.33
N SER A 408 -10.05 31.66 -18.05
CA SER A 408 -10.32 31.18 -19.42
C SER A 408 -9.14 31.47 -20.36
N LYS A 409 -8.62 32.70 -20.34
CA LYS A 409 -7.44 33.09 -21.14
C LYS A 409 -6.20 32.30 -20.74
N LEU A 410 -5.99 32.06 -19.45
CA LEU A 410 -4.87 31.26 -18.95
C LEU A 410 -4.95 29.81 -19.44
N ARG A 411 -6.17 29.26 -19.57
CA ARG A 411 -6.39 27.92 -20.13
C ARG A 411 -6.05 27.86 -21.62
N GLU A 412 -6.49 28.85 -22.37
CA GLU A 412 -6.18 28.98 -23.81
C GLU A 412 -4.68 29.15 -24.04
N TRP A 413 -4.02 29.98 -23.22
CA TRP A 413 -2.57 30.14 -23.20
C TRP A 413 -1.87 28.80 -22.98
N TRP A 414 -2.29 28.02 -21.97
CA TRP A 414 -1.68 26.72 -21.69
C TRP A 414 -1.82 25.74 -22.84
N LYS A 415 -3.02 25.66 -23.44
CA LYS A 415 -3.25 24.83 -24.64
C LYS A 415 -2.33 25.22 -25.80
N ALA A 416 -2.11 26.52 -26.01
CA ALA A 416 -1.21 27.01 -27.05
C ALA A 416 0.27 26.64 -26.75
N ILE A 417 0.69 26.70 -25.47
CA ILE A 417 2.03 26.25 -25.04
C ILE A 417 2.20 24.75 -25.26
N GLU A 418 1.22 23.92 -24.90
CA GLU A 418 1.27 22.47 -25.13
C GLU A 418 1.33 22.13 -26.62
N GLN A 419 0.58 22.85 -27.44
CA GLN A 419 0.61 22.71 -28.89
C GLN A 419 1.99 23.06 -29.46
N LYS A 420 2.58 24.19 -29.04
CA LYS A 420 3.95 24.58 -29.44
C LYS A 420 4.99 23.57 -28.97
N ARG A 421 4.83 23.01 -27.76
CA ARG A 421 5.70 21.96 -27.26
C ARG A 421 5.63 20.71 -28.13
N LYS A 422 4.43 20.31 -28.58
CA LYS A 422 4.25 19.19 -29.51
C LYS A 422 4.89 19.47 -30.88
N GLU A 423 4.76 20.70 -31.39
CA GLU A 423 5.39 21.13 -32.65
C GLU A 423 6.92 21.07 -32.58
N VAL A 424 7.51 21.59 -31.51
CA VAL A 424 8.98 21.56 -31.29
C VAL A 424 9.48 20.12 -31.05
N GLN A 425 8.64 19.25 -30.48
CA GLN A 425 8.98 17.84 -30.24
C GLN A 425 8.75 16.93 -31.46
N GLY A 426 8.35 17.46 -32.62
CA GLY A 426 8.20 16.70 -33.87
C GLY A 426 9.53 16.28 -34.52
N GLU A 427 9.60 14.99 -34.91
CA GLU A 427 10.61 14.27 -35.74
C GLU A 427 12.13 14.40 -35.49
N VAL A 428 12.61 15.19 -34.52
CA VAL A 428 14.06 15.32 -34.27
C VAL A 428 14.53 14.40 -33.14
N HIS A 429 15.49 13.52 -33.47
CA HIS A 429 16.28 12.75 -32.51
C HIS A 429 16.80 13.66 -31.39
N GLN A 430 16.30 13.43 -30.17
CA GLN A 430 16.54 14.27 -29.02
C GLN A 430 18.02 14.17 -28.58
N VAL A 431 18.86 15.11 -29.00
CA VAL A 431 20.11 15.41 -28.29
C VAL A 431 19.69 16.13 -27.01
N VAL A 432 19.49 15.37 -25.94
CA VAL A 432 19.15 15.87 -24.62
C VAL A 432 20.32 16.70 -24.10
N THR A 433 20.24 18.02 -24.19
CA THR A 433 21.08 18.90 -23.37
C THR A 433 20.62 18.70 -21.91
N PRO A 434 21.51 18.27 -20.99
CA PRO A 434 21.12 17.89 -19.64
C PRO A 434 20.55 19.11 -18.88
N PRO A 435 19.45 18.95 -18.11
CA PRO A 435 18.91 20.01 -17.29
C PRO A 435 19.94 20.46 -16.25
N PRO A 436 19.93 21.75 -15.83
CA PRO A 436 20.79 22.23 -14.74
C PRO A 436 20.47 21.53 -13.39
N GLU A 437 21.18 20.42 -13.20
CA GLU A 437 21.84 19.83 -12.04
C GLU A 437 21.15 19.51 -10.70
N ARG A 438 19.88 19.85 -10.35
CA ARG A 438 19.45 19.55 -8.95
C ARG A 438 18.11 18.92 -8.57
N THR A 439 17.16 18.58 -9.45
CA THR A 439 15.82 18.19 -8.92
C THR A 439 15.17 16.89 -9.39
N ALA A 440 15.68 16.20 -10.40
CA ALA A 440 15.19 14.86 -10.74
C ALA A 440 16.35 13.87 -10.74
N ARG A 441 16.27 12.83 -9.91
CA ARG A 441 17.21 11.70 -9.98
C ARG A 441 17.09 11.09 -11.38
N PRO A 442 18.21 10.83 -12.07
CA PRO A 442 18.15 10.30 -13.43
C PRO A 442 17.51 8.90 -13.42
N PHE A 443 16.74 8.60 -14.46
CA PHE A 443 16.44 7.22 -14.80
C PHE A 443 17.69 6.60 -15.42
N LEU A 444 18.25 5.59 -14.78
CA LEU A 444 19.45 4.91 -15.23
C LEU A 444 19.16 3.43 -15.47
N LEU A 445 19.91 2.86 -16.42
CA LEU A 445 19.99 1.43 -16.61
C LEU A 445 20.89 0.83 -15.54
N ILE A 446 20.72 -0.46 -15.22
CA ILE A 446 21.54 -1.16 -14.22
C ILE A 446 23.02 -1.09 -14.59
N LYS A 447 23.36 -1.21 -15.89
CA LYS A 447 24.74 -1.07 -16.40
C LYS A 447 25.37 0.30 -16.15
N ASP A 448 24.56 1.37 -16.08
CA ASP A 448 25.04 2.75 -15.98
C ASP A 448 25.01 3.25 -14.52
N ALA A 449 24.36 2.51 -13.62
CA ALA A 449 24.25 2.86 -12.22
C ALA A 449 25.50 2.45 -11.43
N THR A 450 26.16 3.43 -10.83
CA THR A 450 27.31 3.22 -9.94
C THR A 450 27.10 3.88 -8.57
N PRO A 451 27.76 3.43 -7.49
CA PRO A 451 27.74 4.11 -6.20
C PRO A 451 28.20 5.57 -6.24
N HIS A 452 28.97 5.94 -7.27
CA HIS A 452 29.54 7.28 -7.47
C HIS A 452 28.76 8.16 -8.45
N THR A 453 27.62 7.68 -8.95
CA THR A 453 26.70 8.47 -9.80
C THR A 453 26.39 9.83 -9.14
N LEU A 454 26.18 10.88 -9.95
CA LEU A 454 25.94 12.31 -9.61
C LEU A 454 24.99 12.61 -8.43
N SER A 455 24.25 11.61 -7.96
CA SER A 455 23.31 11.69 -6.84
C SER A 455 23.70 10.80 -5.65
N ASN A 456 25.00 10.63 -5.35
CA ASN A 456 25.51 9.74 -4.29
C ASN A 456 24.98 8.29 -4.41
N GLY A 457 24.94 7.80 -5.66
CA GLY A 457 24.43 6.48 -5.99
C GLY A 457 22.90 6.37 -6.05
N TYR A 458 22.13 7.43 -5.80
CA TYR A 458 20.67 7.40 -5.95
C TYR A 458 20.23 7.58 -7.41
N PHE A 459 19.34 6.71 -7.88
CA PHE A 459 18.79 6.74 -9.24
C PHE A 459 17.35 6.22 -9.27
N ASN A 460 16.71 6.29 -10.43
CA ASN A 460 15.45 5.61 -10.70
C ASN A 460 15.69 4.52 -11.75
N CYS A 461 14.98 3.41 -11.70
CA CYS A 461 15.03 2.39 -12.74
C CYS A 461 13.69 1.68 -12.92
N ILE A 462 13.58 0.93 -14.02
CA ILE A 462 12.48 0.00 -14.28
C ILE A 462 13.11 -1.38 -14.39
N ALA A 463 12.61 -2.33 -13.61
CA ALA A 463 13.16 -3.67 -13.57
C ALA A 463 12.06 -4.72 -13.35
N GLU A 464 12.30 -5.92 -13.85
CA GLU A 464 11.50 -7.11 -13.60
C GLU A 464 12.10 -7.92 -12.45
N ILE A 465 11.24 -8.47 -11.60
CA ILE A 465 11.67 -9.35 -10.50
C ILE A 465 11.93 -10.74 -11.05
N VAL A 466 13.18 -11.19 -10.98
CA VAL A 466 13.60 -12.55 -11.35
C VAL A 466 13.48 -13.51 -10.17
N HIS A 467 13.80 -13.03 -8.97
CA HIS A 467 13.72 -13.82 -7.75
C HIS A 467 13.47 -12.92 -6.54
N LYS A 468 12.89 -13.48 -5.48
CA LYS A 468 12.74 -12.83 -4.18
C LYS A 468 13.08 -13.81 -3.07
N HIS A 469 13.79 -13.32 -2.07
CA HIS A 469 14.22 -14.09 -0.91
C HIS A 469 13.96 -13.24 0.34
N LYS A 470 13.29 -13.85 1.32
CA LYS A 470 13.10 -13.26 2.65
C LYS A 470 14.14 -13.89 3.58
N PRO A 471 15.32 -13.26 3.75
CA PRO A 471 16.26 -13.73 4.77
C PRO A 471 15.63 -13.63 6.16
N ASP A 472 16.16 -14.36 7.14
CA ASP A 472 15.76 -14.26 8.56
C ASP A 472 16.00 -12.85 9.16
N GLN A 473 16.65 -11.97 8.41
CA GLN A 473 16.92 -10.58 8.78
C GLN A 473 15.76 -9.65 8.41
N ALA A 474 15.73 -8.46 9.02
CA ALA A 474 14.71 -7.43 8.83
C ALA A 474 14.76 -6.71 7.46
N CYS A 475 15.13 -7.41 6.38
CA CYS A 475 15.14 -6.90 5.02
C CYS A 475 14.57 -7.94 4.04
N TYR A 476 14.02 -7.48 2.92
CA TYR A 476 13.56 -8.34 1.83
C TYR A 476 14.56 -8.23 0.68
N SER A 477 15.11 -9.33 0.18
CA SER A 477 16.03 -9.30 -0.96
C SER A 477 15.30 -9.61 -2.26
N LEU A 478 15.32 -8.66 -3.19
CA LEU A 478 14.85 -8.83 -4.57
C LEU A 478 16.04 -8.99 -5.50
N TYR A 479 15.90 -9.84 -6.51
CA TYR A 479 16.86 -9.98 -7.61
C TYR A 479 16.14 -9.51 -8.86
N VAL A 480 16.58 -8.38 -9.41
CA VAL A 480 15.87 -7.68 -10.47
C VAL A 480 16.75 -7.53 -11.71
N THR A 481 16.14 -7.41 -12.88
CA THR A 481 16.85 -7.19 -14.14
C THR A 481 16.16 -6.13 -14.99
N ASP A 482 16.95 -5.29 -15.66
CA ASP A 482 16.52 -4.43 -16.76
C ASP A 482 17.10 -4.89 -18.12
N TYR A 483 17.63 -6.12 -18.12
CA TYR A 483 18.31 -6.78 -19.23
C TYR A 483 19.64 -6.13 -19.66
N THR A 484 20.23 -5.27 -18.83
CA THR A 484 21.58 -4.73 -19.03
C THR A 484 22.57 -5.30 -18.02
N SER A 485 23.79 -5.57 -18.47
CA SER A 485 24.84 -6.19 -17.64
C SER A 485 25.72 -5.13 -16.98
N ASN A 486 26.00 -5.28 -15.70
CA ASN A 486 26.92 -4.43 -14.95
C ASN A 486 28.08 -5.29 -14.45
N GLU A 487 29.29 -5.02 -14.93
CA GLU A 487 30.49 -5.83 -14.62
C GLU A 487 30.84 -5.85 -13.13
N SER A 488 30.42 -4.84 -12.38
CA SER A 488 30.63 -4.75 -10.94
C SER A 488 29.51 -5.44 -10.14
N ALA A 489 28.38 -5.79 -10.77
CA ALA A 489 27.33 -6.56 -10.11
C ALA A 489 27.76 -8.04 -9.98
N PRO A 490 27.37 -8.72 -8.89
CA PRO A 490 27.69 -10.13 -8.72
C PRO A 490 27.03 -10.98 -9.82
N THR A 491 27.75 -12.00 -10.31
CA THR A 491 27.19 -12.98 -11.25
C THR A 491 26.43 -14.05 -10.48
N TYR A 492 25.20 -14.35 -10.92
CA TYR A 492 24.35 -15.35 -10.27
C TYR A 492 24.22 -16.62 -11.11
N GLU A 493 24.71 -17.74 -10.57
CA GLU A 493 24.62 -19.09 -11.18
C GLU A 493 23.61 -19.99 -10.46
N ALA A 494 22.57 -19.40 -9.87
CA ALA A 494 21.56 -20.17 -9.17
C ALA A 494 20.53 -20.78 -10.13
N ASP A 495 19.92 -21.91 -9.76
CA ASP A 495 18.91 -22.61 -10.59
C ASP A 495 17.71 -21.73 -11.00
N TRP A 496 17.38 -20.73 -10.18
CA TRP A 496 16.31 -19.78 -10.45
C TRP A 496 16.69 -18.70 -11.47
N CYS A 497 17.98 -18.53 -11.78
CA CYS A 497 18.49 -17.53 -12.71
C CYS A 497 18.46 -18.09 -14.13
N PRO A 498 17.73 -17.47 -15.08
CA PRO A 498 17.74 -17.94 -16.45
C PRO A 498 19.14 -17.87 -17.08
N PRO A 499 19.50 -18.81 -17.98
CA PRO A 499 20.75 -18.76 -18.73
C PRO A 499 20.90 -17.42 -19.47
N GLY A 500 22.07 -16.78 -19.36
CA GLY A 500 22.34 -15.50 -20.02
C GLY A 500 21.79 -14.25 -19.31
N LEU A 501 21.18 -14.39 -18.13
CA LEU A 501 20.80 -13.27 -17.25
C LEU A 501 21.75 -13.06 -16.06
N SER A 502 22.68 -13.98 -15.82
CA SER A 502 23.51 -14.03 -14.60
C SER A 502 24.27 -12.74 -14.31
N GLN A 503 24.74 -12.03 -15.34
CA GLN A 503 25.48 -10.75 -15.24
C GLN A 503 24.57 -9.51 -15.29
N SER A 504 23.27 -9.69 -15.51
CA SER A 504 22.27 -8.62 -15.66
C SER A 504 21.29 -8.57 -14.50
N ILE A 505 21.62 -9.21 -13.38
CA ILE A 505 20.81 -9.24 -12.17
C ILE A 505 21.44 -8.32 -11.12
N LEU A 506 20.62 -7.41 -10.61
CA LEU A 506 20.95 -6.56 -9.47
C LEU A 506 20.18 -7.05 -8.25
N ARG A 507 20.90 -7.28 -7.15
CA ARG A 507 20.28 -7.49 -5.83
C ARG A 507 19.85 -6.16 -5.24
N VAL A 508 18.59 -6.07 -4.86
CA VAL A 508 17.96 -4.91 -4.20
C VAL A 508 17.46 -5.33 -2.83
N GLU A 509 18.00 -4.72 -1.78
CA GLU A 509 17.49 -4.91 -0.42
C GLU A 509 16.41 -3.87 -0.09
N LEU A 510 15.24 -4.35 0.28
CA LEU A 510 14.12 -3.57 0.78
C LEU A 510 14.17 -3.50 2.30
N TRP A 511 14.28 -2.28 2.81
CA TRP A 511 14.34 -1.95 4.24
C TRP A 511 13.19 -1.03 4.63
N ASP A 512 12.98 -0.86 5.94
CA ASP A 512 12.09 0.13 6.53
C ASP A 512 10.68 0.10 5.90
N GLN A 513 10.22 1.22 5.33
CA GLN A 513 8.89 1.34 4.74
C GLN A 513 8.71 0.45 3.50
N SER A 514 9.79 0.17 2.78
CA SER A 514 9.76 -0.68 1.57
C SER A 514 9.73 -2.18 1.89
N TYR A 515 10.07 -2.61 3.10
CA TYR A 515 10.07 -4.03 3.50
C TYR A 515 8.69 -4.69 3.27
N SER A 516 7.61 -4.01 3.69
CA SER A 516 6.23 -4.48 3.52
C SER A 516 5.77 -4.63 2.07
N LEU A 517 6.50 -4.05 1.11
CA LEU A 517 6.22 -4.23 -0.31
C LEU A 517 6.75 -5.57 -0.83
N GLY A 518 7.93 -6.01 -0.38
CA GLY A 518 8.59 -7.21 -0.90
C GLY A 518 7.75 -8.48 -0.82
N GLU A 519 6.91 -8.59 0.21
CA GLU A 519 5.99 -9.73 0.38
C GLU A 519 4.94 -9.81 -0.73
N ARG A 520 4.36 -8.66 -1.11
CA ARG A 520 3.29 -8.54 -2.11
C ARG A 520 3.79 -8.48 -3.55
N MET A 521 5.09 -8.28 -3.76
CA MET A 521 5.68 -8.21 -5.09
C MET A 521 5.85 -9.60 -5.68
N GLU A 522 5.52 -9.78 -6.96
CA GLU A 522 5.54 -11.11 -7.59
C GLU A 522 6.70 -11.27 -8.58
N VAL A 523 7.23 -12.49 -8.65
CA VAL A 523 8.28 -12.85 -9.62
C VAL A 523 7.70 -12.85 -11.04
N GLY A 524 8.41 -12.21 -11.98
CA GLY A 524 7.99 -12.00 -13.37
C GLY A 524 7.24 -10.69 -13.60
N GLU A 525 6.90 -9.95 -12.55
CA GLU A 525 6.23 -8.64 -12.67
C GLU A 525 7.26 -7.50 -12.80
N ILE A 526 6.82 -6.41 -13.45
CA ILE A 526 7.65 -5.25 -13.77
C ILE A 526 7.30 -4.09 -12.83
N TYR A 527 8.32 -3.46 -12.26
CA TYR A 527 8.16 -2.36 -11.32
C TYR A 527 9.05 -1.16 -11.69
N SER A 528 8.55 0.03 -11.40
CA SER A 528 9.35 1.26 -11.35
C SER A 528 9.87 1.47 -9.93
N PHE A 529 11.19 1.51 -9.79
CA PHE A 529 11.88 1.82 -8.55
C PHE A 529 12.33 3.28 -8.61
N LYS A 530 11.79 4.12 -7.73
CA LYS A 530 12.22 5.53 -7.61
C LYS A 530 13.05 5.73 -6.36
N ASN A 531 14.14 6.49 -6.48
CA ASN A 531 15.07 6.80 -5.38
C ASN A 531 15.77 5.54 -4.80
N ILE A 532 16.12 4.59 -5.66
CA ILE A 532 16.93 3.43 -5.29
C ILE A 532 18.41 3.84 -5.20
N ARG A 533 19.14 3.34 -4.20
CA ARG A 533 20.55 3.68 -3.97
C ARG A 533 21.47 2.52 -4.32
N MET A 534 22.35 2.71 -5.29
CA MET A 534 23.48 1.80 -5.54
C MET A 534 24.55 1.96 -4.44
N ARG A 535 25.08 0.84 -3.94
CA ARG A 535 26.18 0.78 -2.97
C ARG A 535 27.17 -0.32 -3.34
N SER A 536 28.41 -0.16 -2.90
CA SER A 536 29.38 -1.26 -2.91
C SER A 536 29.17 -2.12 -1.66
N ALA A 537 28.97 -3.41 -1.85
CA ALA A 537 29.02 -4.40 -0.78
C ALA A 537 30.46 -4.57 -0.28
N ASN A 538 30.63 -5.24 0.86
CA ASN A 538 31.95 -5.47 1.48
C ASN A 538 32.92 -6.26 0.58
N ASN A 539 32.40 -7.06 -0.35
CA ASN A 539 33.18 -7.81 -1.33
C ASN A 539 33.51 -6.99 -2.61
N GLY A 540 33.20 -5.69 -2.62
CA GLY A 540 33.43 -4.80 -3.76
C GLY A 540 32.35 -4.85 -4.84
N THR A 541 31.42 -5.81 -4.79
CA THR A 541 30.34 -5.93 -5.79
C THR A 541 29.25 -4.88 -5.57
N TYR A 542 28.55 -4.52 -6.63
CA TYR A 542 27.46 -3.55 -6.56
C TYR A 542 26.14 -4.23 -6.20
N GLU A 543 25.46 -3.63 -5.23
CA GLU A 543 24.11 -3.98 -4.84
C GLU A 543 23.31 -2.71 -4.58
N ALA A 544 21.99 -2.80 -4.52
CA ALA A 544 21.13 -1.67 -4.30
C ALA A 544 20.35 -1.78 -2.99
N LYS A 545 20.05 -0.63 -2.39
CA LYS A 545 19.23 -0.50 -1.18
C LYS A 545 18.06 0.43 -1.44
N MET A 546 16.88 0.05 -0.95
CA MET A 546 15.69 0.88 -0.94
C MET A 546 15.08 0.93 0.46
N GLN A 547 14.66 2.11 0.90
CA GLN A 547 14.05 2.33 2.22
C GLN A 547 12.64 2.92 2.10
N GLU A 548 12.43 3.80 1.13
CA GLU A 548 11.17 4.51 0.93
C GLU A 548 10.17 3.67 0.12
N LYS A 549 8.87 3.86 0.39
CA LYS A 549 7.76 3.19 -0.33
C LYS A 549 7.51 3.80 -1.72
N LYS A 550 8.55 3.96 -2.54
CA LYS A 550 8.51 4.58 -3.88
C LYS A 550 8.67 3.55 -5.01
N ILE A 551 8.02 2.40 -4.84
CA ILE A 551 7.99 1.33 -5.83
C ILE A 551 6.55 1.22 -6.36
N SER A 552 6.37 1.25 -7.67
CA SER A 552 5.06 1.12 -8.31
C SER A 552 5.08 0.01 -9.36
N LYS A 553 4.09 -0.88 -9.32
CA LYS A 553 3.88 -1.89 -10.36
C LYS A 553 3.55 -1.20 -11.69
N LEU A 554 4.14 -1.66 -12.78
CA LEU A 554 3.86 -1.16 -14.12
C LEU A 554 3.02 -2.19 -14.87
N ASP A 555 1.88 -1.76 -15.38
CA ASP A 555 1.07 -2.55 -16.32
C ASP A 555 1.60 -2.31 -17.74
N PRO A 556 1.77 -3.37 -18.57
CA PRO A 556 2.18 -3.24 -19.97
C PRO A 556 1.36 -2.23 -20.79
N SER A 557 0.08 -2.01 -20.45
CA SER A 557 -0.79 -1.02 -21.09
C SER A 557 -0.27 0.43 -20.97
N TYR A 558 0.50 0.77 -19.93
CA TYR A 558 1.09 2.12 -19.74
C TYR A 558 2.33 2.39 -20.59
N ALA A 559 2.77 1.44 -21.43
CA ALA A 559 3.98 1.60 -22.23
C ALA A 559 3.93 2.83 -23.16
N SER A 560 2.78 3.17 -23.73
CA SER A 560 2.65 4.26 -24.72
C SER A 560 3.07 5.64 -24.19
N GLY A 561 2.95 5.89 -22.88
CA GLY A 561 3.26 7.18 -22.26
C GLY A 561 4.63 7.29 -21.58
N ASN A 562 5.42 6.22 -21.50
CA ASN A 562 6.67 6.19 -20.73
C ASN A 562 7.85 5.63 -21.52
N ILE A 563 8.73 6.53 -21.99
CA ILE A 563 9.90 6.21 -22.82
C ILE A 563 10.84 5.20 -22.13
N ALA A 564 11.09 5.36 -20.83
CA ALA A 564 11.95 4.44 -20.09
C ALA A 564 11.36 3.02 -20.05
N PHE A 565 10.03 2.92 -19.96
CA PHE A 565 9.33 1.64 -19.95
C PHE A 565 9.29 0.98 -21.34
N GLN A 566 9.10 1.76 -22.41
CA GLN A 566 9.23 1.25 -23.79
C GLN A 566 10.63 0.69 -24.03
N GLY A 567 11.67 1.43 -23.65
CA GLY A 567 13.04 0.96 -23.77
C GLY A 567 13.30 -0.32 -22.95
N PHE A 568 12.66 -0.48 -21.80
CA PHE A 568 12.71 -1.72 -21.02
C PHE A 568 12.10 -2.90 -21.79
N LEU A 569 10.90 -2.73 -22.35
CA LEU A 569 10.20 -3.77 -23.12
C LEU A 569 11.01 -4.19 -24.35
N GLU A 570 11.59 -3.24 -25.08
CA GLU A 570 12.46 -3.55 -26.22
C GLU A 570 13.69 -4.38 -25.82
N ARG A 571 14.33 -4.07 -24.69
CA ARG A 571 15.48 -4.85 -24.19
C ARG A 571 15.05 -6.26 -23.78
N LYS A 572 13.88 -6.39 -23.15
CA LYS A 572 13.29 -7.69 -22.81
C LYS A 572 13.08 -8.55 -24.06
N THR A 573 12.47 -8.00 -25.11
CA THR A 573 12.27 -8.68 -26.40
C THR A 573 13.60 -9.06 -27.06
N LYS A 574 14.57 -8.12 -27.13
CA LYS A 574 15.91 -8.38 -27.69
C LYS A 574 16.64 -9.50 -26.94
N TRP A 575 16.57 -9.50 -25.61
CA TRP A 575 17.20 -10.54 -24.81
C TRP A 575 16.53 -11.90 -25.03
N ALA A 576 15.19 -11.93 -25.10
CA ALA A 576 14.43 -13.15 -25.34
C ALA A 576 14.73 -13.76 -26.71
N ALA A 577 14.81 -12.93 -27.77
CA ALA A 577 15.20 -13.35 -29.11
C ALA A 577 16.65 -13.88 -29.14
N LYS A 578 17.59 -13.17 -28.51
CA LYS A 578 19.03 -13.55 -28.47
C LYS A 578 19.25 -14.93 -27.87
N HIS A 579 18.52 -15.27 -26.81
CA HIS A 579 18.70 -16.54 -26.10
C HIS A 579 17.74 -17.63 -26.58
N LYS A 580 16.97 -17.38 -27.66
CA LYS A 580 15.90 -18.27 -28.16
C LYS A 580 14.90 -18.65 -27.06
N ILE A 581 14.76 -17.77 -26.07
CA ILE A 581 13.83 -17.95 -24.95
C ILE A 581 12.41 -17.65 -25.41
N GLU A 582 12.24 -16.86 -26.47
CA GLU A 582 10.95 -16.74 -27.17
C GLU A 582 10.37 -18.08 -27.64
N GLU A 583 11.19 -19.14 -27.78
CA GLU A 583 10.77 -20.51 -28.12
C GLU A 583 10.53 -21.43 -26.89
N GLN A 584 10.99 -21.06 -25.69
CA GLN A 584 10.78 -21.82 -24.44
C GLN A 584 9.87 -21.13 -23.40
N VAL A 585 9.69 -19.82 -23.51
CA VAL A 585 8.62 -19.05 -22.85
C VAL A 585 7.36 -19.01 -23.73
N VAL A 586 7.39 -19.73 -24.88
CA VAL A 586 6.18 -20.24 -25.53
C VAL A 586 5.34 -20.91 -24.47
N GLN A 587 4.08 -20.48 -24.39
CA GLN A 587 3.00 -21.13 -23.66
C GLN A 587 3.33 -22.60 -23.41
N LEU A 588 3.80 -22.94 -22.21
CA LEU A 588 4.00 -24.35 -21.86
C LEU A 588 2.69 -25.05 -22.21
N LYS A 589 2.76 -25.99 -23.15
CA LYS A 589 1.56 -26.58 -23.70
C LYS A 589 0.78 -27.19 -22.55
N PHE A 590 -0.53 -26.97 -22.55
CA PHE A 590 -1.40 -27.74 -21.67
C PHE A 590 -1.29 -29.21 -22.10
N ARG A 591 -0.74 -30.04 -21.21
CA ARG A 591 -0.60 -31.47 -21.40
C ARG A 591 -1.52 -32.21 -20.43
N ARG A 592 -2.01 -33.36 -20.89
CA ARG A 592 -2.77 -34.30 -20.07
C ARG A 592 -1.84 -35.19 -19.26
N ILE A 593 -2.35 -35.84 -18.22
CA ILE A 593 -1.55 -36.77 -17.42
C ILE A 593 -0.93 -37.87 -18.30
N GLU A 594 -1.68 -38.42 -19.26
CA GLU A 594 -1.20 -39.42 -20.24
C GLU A 594 -0.03 -38.94 -21.14
N GLU A 595 0.15 -37.62 -21.29
CA GLU A 595 1.17 -37.02 -22.16
C GLU A 595 2.44 -36.56 -21.38
N ILE A 596 2.47 -36.79 -20.07
CA ILE A 596 3.57 -36.36 -19.21
C ILE A 596 4.77 -37.31 -19.39
N CYS A 597 5.93 -36.72 -19.66
CA CYS A 597 7.23 -37.40 -19.63
C CYS A 597 8.03 -36.95 -18.40
N LEU A 598 8.94 -37.81 -17.90
CA LEU A 598 9.85 -37.47 -16.81
C LEU A 598 10.71 -36.25 -17.18
N LYS A 599 10.89 -35.33 -16.23
CA LYS A 599 11.71 -34.11 -16.34
C LYS A 599 11.16 -33.01 -17.28
N ASP A 600 10.01 -33.22 -17.93
CA ASP A 600 9.35 -32.19 -18.73
C ASP A 600 8.65 -31.14 -17.85
N ARG A 601 8.65 -29.88 -18.32
CA ARG A 601 7.83 -28.79 -17.77
C ARG A 601 6.56 -28.64 -18.59
N PHE A 602 5.41 -28.61 -17.94
CA PHE A 602 4.13 -28.48 -18.63
C PHE A 602 3.11 -27.71 -17.80
N ASN A 603 2.03 -27.26 -18.44
CA ASN A 603 0.84 -26.82 -17.75
C ASN A 603 -0.18 -27.96 -17.78
N CYS A 604 -0.97 -28.15 -16.73
CA CYS A 604 -2.06 -29.11 -16.74
C CYS A 604 -3.25 -28.59 -15.95
N ILE A 605 -4.39 -29.26 -16.14
CA ILE A 605 -5.65 -28.93 -15.49
C ILE A 605 -6.14 -30.19 -14.82
N MET A 606 -6.34 -30.10 -13.52
CA MET A 606 -6.68 -31.26 -12.71
C MET A 606 -7.77 -30.90 -11.71
N GLU A 607 -8.69 -31.84 -11.48
CA GLU A 607 -9.64 -31.82 -10.37
C GLU A 607 -8.92 -32.29 -9.11
N ILE A 608 -9.06 -31.52 -8.03
CA ILE A 608 -8.52 -31.85 -6.72
C ILE A 608 -9.34 -32.97 -6.13
N LEU A 609 -8.71 -34.09 -5.83
CA LEU A 609 -9.35 -35.23 -5.17
C LEU A 609 -9.16 -35.18 -3.66
N TYR A 610 -7.98 -34.76 -3.21
CA TYR A 610 -7.64 -34.73 -1.80
C TYR A 610 -6.51 -33.75 -1.48
N VAL A 611 -6.54 -33.14 -0.30
CA VAL A 611 -5.53 -32.20 0.16
C VAL A 611 -5.01 -32.65 1.53
N LEU A 612 -3.72 -32.90 1.62
CA LEU A 612 -3.06 -33.37 2.84
C LEU A 612 -1.98 -32.36 3.27
N PRO A 613 -2.25 -31.53 4.29
CA PRO A 613 -1.24 -30.68 4.89
C PRO A 613 -0.09 -31.50 5.50
N ASN A 614 1.15 -31.07 5.29
CA ASN A 614 2.34 -31.65 5.89
C ASN A 614 3.17 -30.53 6.58
N SER A 615 4.04 -30.91 7.51
CA SER A 615 5.01 -30.03 8.15
C SER A 615 5.89 -29.24 7.17
N SER A 616 6.15 -29.78 5.97
CA SER A 616 7.01 -29.18 4.94
C SER A 616 6.26 -28.55 3.75
N GLY A 617 4.92 -28.49 3.78
CA GLY A 617 4.11 -28.02 2.65
C GLY A 617 2.70 -28.61 2.62
N VAL A 618 2.05 -28.64 1.46
CA VAL A 618 0.75 -29.29 1.24
C VAL A 618 0.85 -30.26 0.08
N ASN A 619 0.49 -31.52 0.30
CA ASN A 619 0.37 -32.50 -0.77
C ASN A 619 -1.06 -32.46 -1.32
N VAL A 620 -1.20 -32.21 -2.61
CA VAL A 620 -2.48 -32.17 -3.32
C VAL A 620 -2.53 -33.37 -4.26
N TYR A 621 -3.53 -34.21 -4.10
CA TYR A 621 -3.82 -35.33 -5.00
C TYR A 621 -4.87 -34.86 -5.99
N ALA A 622 -4.55 -34.89 -7.28
CA ALA A 622 -5.41 -34.35 -8.32
C ALA A 622 -5.41 -35.27 -9.54
N THR A 623 -6.46 -35.21 -10.36
CA THR A 623 -6.57 -36.03 -11.58
C THR A 623 -7.14 -35.21 -12.74
N ASP A 624 -6.72 -35.54 -13.96
CA ASP A 624 -7.41 -35.11 -15.19
C ASP A 624 -8.16 -36.28 -15.86
N TYR A 625 -8.29 -37.39 -15.14
CA TYR A 625 -8.89 -38.65 -15.55
C TYR A 625 -8.16 -39.42 -16.66
N THR A 626 -6.95 -39.01 -17.06
CA THR A 626 -6.13 -39.79 -18.00
C THR A 626 -5.06 -40.60 -17.26
N SER A 627 -4.75 -41.79 -17.76
CA SER A 627 -3.81 -42.71 -17.11
C SER A 627 -2.40 -42.51 -17.63
N ASN A 628 -1.41 -42.60 -16.74
CA ASN A 628 -0.01 -42.60 -17.11
C ASN A 628 0.71 -43.71 -16.33
N GLU A 629 1.30 -44.66 -17.05
CA GLU A 629 2.01 -45.83 -16.50
C GLU A 629 3.19 -45.45 -15.59
N LEU A 630 3.68 -44.20 -15.67
CA LEU A 630 4.73 -43.68 -14.79
C LEU A 630 4.22 -43.30 -13.40
N LEU A 631 2.90 -43.22 -13.19
CA LEU A 631 2.31 -42.95 -11.90
C LEU A 631 2.21 -44.26 -11.11
N PRO A 632 2.72 -44.31 -9.87
CA PRO A 632 2.52 -45.47 -9.03
C PRO A 632 1.03 -45.59 -8.69
N ASP A 633 0.59 -46.82 -8.41
CA ASP A 633 -0.71 -47.01 -7.77
C ASP A 633 -0.71 -46.21 -6.45
N PRO A 634 -1.79 -45.47 -6.16
CA PRO A 634 -1.83 -44.61 -5.00
C PRO A 634 -1.68 -45.48 -3.74
N ASP A 635 -0.55 -45.32 -3.06
CA ASP A 635 -0.13 -46.06 -1.85
C ASP A 635 -0.94 -45.66 -0.60
N LEU A 636 -2.22 -45.38 -0.78
CA LEU A 636 -3.08 -44.73 0.22
C LEU A 636 -4.26 -45.63 0.56
N GLU A 637 -4.47 -45.83 1.86
CA GLU A 637 -5.65 -46.48 2.46
C GLU A 637 -6.97 -45.70 2.25
N PHE A 638 -7.02 -44.76 1.30
CA PHE A 638 -8.23 -44.01 0.99
C PHE A 638 -9.08 -44.83 0.01
N ALA A 639 -10.09 -45.53 0.53
CA ALA A 639 -11.14 -46.24 -0.22
C ALA A 639 -11.95 -45.34 -1.19
N SER A 640 -11.56 -44.07 -1.37
CA SER A 640 -12.24 -43.06 -2.18
C SER A 640 -11.65 -42.87 -3.58
N PHE A 641 -10.60 -43.61 -3.96
CA PHE A 641 -9.99 -43.54 -5.30
C PHE A 641 -10.29 -44.75 -6.18
N ASP A 642 -11.32 -45.53 -5.85
CA ASP A 642 -11.74 -46.67 -6.65
C ASP A 642 -11.85 -46.28 -8.14
N HIS A 643 -11.17 -47.04 -9.01
CA HIS A 643 -11.09 -46.86 -10.46
C HIS A 643 -10.20 -45.71 -10.99
N LEU A 644 -9.36 -45.12 -10.15
CA LEU A 644 -8.38 -44.09 -10.54
C LEU A 644 -6.93 -44.59 -10.57
N ASP A 645 -6.74 -45.89 -10.76
CA ASP A 645 -5.41 -46.52 -10.87
C ASP A 645 -4.57 -45.82 -11.95
N GLN A 646 -3.35 -45.42 -11.58
CA GLN A 646 -2.42 -44.68 -12.45
C GLN A 646 -2.96 -43.36 -13.03
N ARG A 647 -4.00 -42.77 -12.43
CA ARG A 647 -4.63 -41.50 -12.86
C ARG A 647 -4.50 -40.39 -11.83
N VAL A 648 -3.96 -40.67 -10.64
CA VAL A 648 -3.83 -39.70 -9.55
C VAL A 648 -2.42 -39.13 -9.51
N PHE A 649 -2.34 -37.81 -9.68
CA PHE A 649 -1.11 -37.05 -9.65
C PHE A 649 -0.93 -36.38 -8.27
N LYS A 650 0.18 -36.66 -7.60
CA LYS A 650 0.54 -36.01 -6.33
C LYS A 650 1.37 -34.75 -6.59
N VAL A 651 0.79 -33.58 -6.35
CA VAL A 651 1.45 -32.28 -6.42
C VAL A 651 1.91 -31.86 -5.03
N VAL A 652 3.19 -31.58 -4.86
CA VAL A 652 3.74 -31.07 -3.59
C VAL A 652 3.86 -29.54 -3.66
N LEU A 653 3.02 -28.84 -2.89
CA LEU A 653 3.01 -27.38 -2.77
C LEU A 653 3.84 -26.94 -1.57
N ARG A 654 4.68 -25.91 -1.74
CA ARG A 654 5.53 -25.35 -0.67
C ARG A 654 5.37 -23.83 -0.59
N ASP A 655 5.88 -23.23 0.48
CA ASP A 655 5.94 -21.77 0.69
C ASP A 655 4.55 -21.10 0.52
N SER A 656 4.47 -20.01 -0.24
CA SER A 656 3.20 -19.31 -0.52
C SER A 656 2.17 -20.17 -1.25
N GLN A 657 2.60 -21.22 -1.96
CA GLN A 657 1.68 -22.16 -2.61
C GLN A 657 1.09 -23.14 -1.61
N ALA A 658 1.80 -23.45 -0.52
CA ALA A 658 1.25 -24.26 0.57
C ALA A 658 0.06 -23.53 1.21
N GLU A 659 0.17 -22.22 1.46
CA GLU A 659 -0.96 -21.43 1.98
C GLU A 659 -2.15 -21.41 1.02
N ARG A 660 -1.92 -21.30 -0.29
CA ARG A 660 -3.00 -21.46 -1.29
C ARG A 660 -3.57 -22.89 -1.30
N GLY A 661 -2.70 -23.89 -1.24
CA GLY A 661 -3.04 -25.31 -1.22
C GLY A 661 -3.91 -25.71 -0.04
N LYS A 662 -3.69 -25.11 1.15
CA LYS A 662 -4.52 -25.33 2.34
C LYS A 662 -5.97 -24.92 2.14
N ASN A 663 -6.25 -24.00 1.20
CA ASN A 663 -7.59 -23.51 0.92
C ASN A 663 -8.30 -24.28 -0.21
N LEU A 664 -7.63 -25.23 -0.85
CA LEU A 664 -8.24 -26.07 -1.89
C LEU A 664 -9.12 -27.15 -1.24
N ILE A 665 -10.27 -27.43 -1.86
CA ILE A 665 -11.19 -28.48 -1.42
C ILE A 665 -11.34 -29.57 -2.50
N PRO A 666 -11.64 -30.83 -2.12
CA PRO A 666 -12.00 -31.87 -3.08
C PRO A 666 -13.13 -31.42 -4.02
N GLY A 667 -12.94 -31.61 -5.32
CA GLY A 667 -13.83 -31.15 -6.39
C GLY A 667 -13.39 -29.84 -7.07
N ASP A 668 -12.47 -29.08 -6.48
CA ASP A 668 -11.92 -27.88 -7.13
C ASP A 668 -11.20 -28.23 -8.42
N ILE A 669 -11.32 -27.42 -9.48
CA ILE A 669 -10.56 -27.61 -10.71
C ILE A 669 -9.47 -26.54 -10.79
N CYS A 670 -8.22 -26.96 -10.82
CA CYS A 670 -7.06 -26.08 -10.80
C CYS A 670 -6.23 -26.18 -12.07
N VAL A 671 -5.72 -25.05 -12.56
CA VAL A 671 -4.57 -24.98 -13.46
C VAL A 671 -3.29 -25.11 -12.64
N PHE A 672 -2.50 -26.10 -12.95
CA PHE A 672 -1.13 -26.18 -12.51
C PHE A 672 -0.23 -25.71 -13.65
N GLN A 673 0.60 -24.70 -13.40
CA GLN A 673 1.48 -24.12 -14.40
C GLN A 673 2.93 -24.49 -14.11
N LYS A 674 3.72 -24.69 -15.17
CA LYS A 674 5.14 -25.04 -15.08
C LYS A 674 5.42 -26.20 -14.12
N VAL A 675 4.53 -27.20 -14.11
CA VAL A 675 4.67 -28.43 -13.34
C VAL A 675 5.87 -29.20 -13.86
N VAL A 676 6.70 -29.69 -12.95
CA VAL A 676 7.83 -30.58 -13.27
C VAL A 676 7.51 -31.97 -12.77
N PHE A 677 7.44 -32.96 -13.66
CA PHE A 677 7.24 -34.34 -13.26
C PHE A 677 8.57 -34.97 -12.83
N LYS A 678 8.65 -35.39 -11.56
CA LYS A 678 9.83 -36.02 -10.98
C LYS A 678 9.44 -37.34 -10.33
N CYS A 679 10.10 -38.42 -10.74
CA CYS A 679 10.18 -39.61 -9.92
C CYS A 679 10.93 -39.23 -8.63
N MET A 680 10.38 -39.56 -7.46
CA MET A 680 10.85 -39.02 -6.18
C MET A 680 12.24 -39.56 -5.79
N GLU A 681 13.29 -38.94 -6.33
CA GLU A 681 14.53 -38.58 -5.63
C GLU A 681 14.78 -37.06 -5.87
N GLN A 682 14.40 -36.28 -4.84
CA GLN A 682 14.48 -34.83 -4.56
C GLN A 682 14.96 -33.79 -5.61
N GLN A 683 14.11 -32.76 -5.87
CA GLN A 683 14.36 -31.27 -5.95
C GLN A 683 13.16 -30.55 -6.65
N ASN A 684 12.95 -29.21 -6.57
CA ASN A 684 11.63 -28.54 -6.85
C ASN A 684 11.62 -27.31 -7.80
N GLU A 685 10.51 -27.07 -8.56
CA GLU A 685 10.00 -25.77 -9.12
C GLU A 685 8.44 -25.76 -9.41
N LYS A 686 7.80 -24.64 -9.85
CA LYS A 686 6.53 -23.97 -9.35
C LYS A 686 5.34 -23.71 -10.34
N LEU A 687 4.06 -23.74 -9.85
CA LEU A 687 2.89 -22.76 -9.98
C LEU A 687 1.48 -23.44 -9.97
N VAL A 688 0.50 -22.91 -9.20
CA VAL A 688 -0.93 -23.37 -9.14
C VAL A 688 -1.91 -22.19 -9.14
N LYS A 689 -3.01 -22.29 -9.89
CA LYS A 689 -4.09 -21.30 -10.02
C LYS A 689 -5.45 -22.00 -10.12
N LEU A 690 -6.45 -21.58 -9.35
CA LEU A 690 -7.83 -22.09 -9.48
C LEU A 690 -8.43 -21.64 -10.83
N LEU A 691 -9.13 -22.53 -11.54
CA LEU A 691 -9.83 -22.18 -12.77
C LEU A 691 -11.10 -21.38 -12.47
N ASP A 692 -11.23 -20.23 -13.11
CA ASP A 692 -12.47 -19.46 -13.10
C ASP A 692 -13.45 -20.03 -14.14
N PRO A 693 -14.62 -20.56 -13.74
CA PRO A 693 -15.61 -21.12 -14.66
C PRO A 693 -16.18 -20.12 -15.68
N LYS A 694 -15.97 -18.81 -15.46
CA LYS A 694 -16.50 -17.74 -16.31
C LYS A 694 -15.60 -17.41 -17.50
N ALA A 695 -14.29 -17.67 -17.42
CA ALA A 695 -13.40 -17.38 -18.54
C ALA A 695 -13.68 -18.36 -19.70
N PRO A 696 -13.91 -17.90 -20.94
CA PRO A 696 -14.30 -18.77 -22.06
C PRO A 696 -13.27 -19.88 -22.32
N ASN A 697 -11.99 -19.56 -22.13
CA ASN A 697 -10.88 -20.48 -22.27
C ASN A 697 -10.96 -21.60 -21.20
N HIS A 698 -11.27 -21.22 -19.96
CA HIS A 698 -11.40 -22.15 -18.83
C HIS A 698 -12.65 -23.02 -18.95
N LYS A 699 -13.76 -22.46 -19.43
CA LYS A 699 -15.01 -23.20 -19.67
C LYS A 699 -14.81 -24.35 -20.64
N LYS A 700 -14.08 -24.12 -21.74
CA LYS A 700 -13.71 -25.18 -22.69
C LYS A 700 -12.87 -26.27 -22.00
N LEU A 701 -11.88 -25.86 -21.23
CA LEU A 701 -10.96 -26.77 -20.54
C LEU A 701 -11.65 -27.62 -19.45
N MET A 702 -12.61 -27.03 -18.72
CA MET A 702 -13.45 -27.76 -17.76
C MET A 702 -14.42 -28.72 -18.46
N GLY A 703 -15.02 -28.31 -19.58
CA GLY A 703 -15.89 -29.18 -20.38
C GLY A 703 -15.15 -30.43 -20.88
N ASP A 704 -13.92 -30.27 -21.35
CA ASP A 704 -13.06 -31.38 -21.76
C ASP A 704 -12.72 -32.32 -20.59
N LEU A 705 -12.61 -31.81 -19.36
CA LEU A 705 -12.38 -32.60 -18.16
C LEU A 705 -13.64 -33.37 -17.72
N GLU A 706 -14.82 -32.75 -17.79
CA GLU A 706 -16.10 -33.38 -17.44
C GLU A 706 -16.47 -34.52 -18.41
N ILE A 707 -16.24 -34.35 -19.72
CA ILE A 707 -16.45 -35.41 -20.72
C ILE A 707 -15.62 -36.65 -20.39
N ARG A 708 -14.38 -36.47 -19.93
CA ARG A 708 -13.48 -37.55 -19.53
C ARG A 708 -13.97 -38.26 -18.27
N LYS A 709 -14.40 -37.49 -17.26
CA LYS A 709 -15.02 -37.99 -16.03
C LYS A 709 -16.23 -38.88 -16.33
N ILE A 710 -17.13 -38.42 -17.20
CA ILE A 710 -18.33 -39.17 -17.61
C ILE A 710 -17.95 -40.47 -18.33
N LYS A 711 -16.98 -40.42 -19.27
CA LYS A 711 -16.51 -41.59 -20.02
C LYS A 711 -15.92 -42.67 -19.10
N LEU A 712 -15.17 -42.26 -18.07
CA LEU A 712 -14.54 -43.17 -17.12
C LEU A 712 -15.56 -43.83 -16.18
N LEU A 713 -16.53 -43.05 -15.67
CA LEU A 713 -17.52 -43.53 -14.70
C LEU A 713 -18.64 -44.39 -15.31
N GLY A 714 -18.60 -44.67 -16.62
CA GLY A 714 -19.57 -45.56 -17.29
C GLY A 714 -21.03 -45.08 -17.25
N LYS A 715 -21.30 -43.84 -16.85
CA LYS A 715 -22.66 -43.28 -16.78
C LYS A 715 -23.10 -42.86 -18.17
N LYS A 716 -24.08 -43.56 -18.75
CA LYS A 716 -24.76 -43.14 -19.98
C LYS A 716 -25.40 -41.75 -19.76
N SER A 717 -24.98 -40.77 -20.56
CA SER A 717 -25.59 -39.43 -20.59
C SER A 717 -27.11 -39.51 -20.81
N PRO A 718 -27.94 -38.75 -20.08
CA PRO A 718 -29.38 -38.68 -20.33
C PRO A 718 -29.78 -37.77 -21.51
N PHE A 719 -28.81 -37.21 -22.26
CA PHE A 719 -29.08 -36.39 -23.45
C PHE A 719 -28.61 -37.08 -24.73
N THR A 720 -29.52 -37.83 -25.33
CA THR A 720 -29.53 -38.14 -26.77
C THR A 720 -30.95 -37.93 -27.27
N SER A 721 -31.20 -36.81 -27.95
CA SER A 721 -32.35 -36.65 -28.83
C SER A 721 -32.10 -37.41 -30.15
N PRO A 722 -33.15 -37.90 -30.84
CA PRO A 722 -33.01 -38.68 -32.07
C PRO A 722 -32.63 -37.79 -33.27
N PRO A 723 -32.02 -38.36 -34.33
CA PRO A 723 -31.60 -37.61 -35.52
C PRO A 723 -32.81 -37.25 -36.40
N PRO A 724 -32.78 -36.11 -37.11
CA PRO A 724 -33.84 -35.76 -38.04
C PRO A 724 -33.66 -36.51 -39.36
N THR A 725 -34.71 -37.20 -39.77
CA THR A 725 -34.88 -37.85 -41.07
C THR A 725 -34.97 -36.78 -42.17
N GLN A 726 -34.12 -36.91 -43.19
CA GLN A 726 -34.28 -36.19 -44.46
C GLN A 726 -35.42 -36.80 -45.26
N SER A 727 -36.30 -35.97 -45.82
CA SER A 727 -37.10 -36.31 -46.99
C SER A 727 -37.05 -35.16 -47.99
N GLU A 728 -36.75 -35.56 -49.21
CA GLU A 728 -36.48 -34.78 -50.41
C GLU A 728 -37.70 -34.03 -50.96
N SER A 729 -37.45 -32.90 -51.64
CA SER A 729 -37.89 -32.60 -53.01
C SER A 729 -37.65 -31.10 -53.27
N GLY A 730 -36.65 -30.75 -54.09
CA GLY A 730 -36.86 -30.36 -55.50
C GLY A 730 -37.29 -28.88 -55.59
N SER A 731 -36.48 -27.95 -56.08
CA SER A 731 -36.23 -27.78 -57.52
C SER A 731 -35.17 -26.70 -57.79
N ARG A 732 -34.29 -27.03 -58.74
CA ARG A 732 -33.47 -26.22 -59.68
C ARG A 732 -33.92 -24.74 -59.81
N SER A 733 -33.04 -23.74 -59.88
CA SER A 733 -32.07 -23.50 -60.97
C SER A 733 -31.22 -22.24 -60.67
N GLY A 734 -29.90 -22.29 -60.91
CA GLY A 734 -29.17 -21.40 -61.85
C GLY A 734 -28.90 -19.98 -61.31
N SER A 735 -27.74 -19.69 -60.70
CA SER A 735 -26.51 -19.09 -61.32
C SER A 735 -26.71 -17.75 -62.05
N PRO A 736 -25.68 -16.88 -62.17
CA PRO A 736 -24.65 -16.46 -61.20
C PRO A 736 -24.34 -14.92 -61.31
N CYS A 737 -23.22 -14.48 -60.73
CA CYS A 737 -22.47 -13.22 -60.94
C CYS A 737 -22.69 -12.06 -59.94
N LYS A 738 -21.76 -12.00 -58.97
CA LYS A 738 -20.67 -11.01 -58.78
C LYS A 738 -20.93 -9.48 -59.00
N PRO A 739 -20.10 -8.63 -58.37
CA PRO A 739 -20.50 -7.45 -57.60
C PRO A 739 -20.25 -6.14 -58.35
N GLU A 740 -20.75 -4.99 -57.86
CA GLU A 740 -19.98 -3.75 -57.69
C GLU A 740 -20.80 -2.52 -57.24
N THR A 741 -20.19 -1.78 -56.29
CA THR A 741 -20.08 -0.32 -56.10
C THR A 741 -21.27 0.66 -56.08
N ALA A 742 -21.15 1.56 -55.08
CA ALA A 742 -21.28 3.03 -55.13
C ALA A 742 -22.64 3.72 -54.92
N SER A 743 -22.68 4.48 -53.81
CA SER A 743 -22.95 5.93 -53.73
C SER A 743 -24.05 6.53 -54.61
N THR A 744 -25.10 7.11 -53.99
CA THR A 744 -25.53 8.48 -54.35
C THR A 744 -26.36 9.15 -53.24
N ALA A 745 -26.16 10.46 -53.15
CA ALA A 745 -26.75 11.44 -52.24
C ALA A 745 -28.22 11.80 -52.56
N PRO A 746 -28.88 12.63 -51.72
CA PRO A 746 -30.34 12.80 -51.65
C PRO A 746 -30.87 14.11 -52.25
N VAL A 747 -32.14 14.15 -52.70
CA VAL A 747 -32.89 15.37 -53.10
C VAL A 747 -34.39 15.20 -52.74
N PRO A 748 -35.12 16.30 -52.40
CA PRO A 748 -36.10 16.33 -51.31
C PRO A 748 -37.55 16.62 -51.74
N ARG A 749 -38.50 16.53 -50.78
CA ARG A 749 -39.77 17.30 -50.63
C ARG A 749 -40.69 16.63 -49.58
N PRO A 750 -41.76 17.28 -49.09
CA PRO A 750 -41.95 18.67 -48.72
C PRO A 750 -42.52 18.83 -47.29
N GLU A 751 -42.56 20.09 -46.84
CA GLU A 751 -43.15 20.59 -45.61
C GLU A 751 -44.66 20.32 -45.51
N THR A 752 -45.13 19.88 -44.34
CA THR A 752 -46.49 20.15 -43.84
C THR A 752 -46.53 20.28 -42.31
N SER A 753 -46.70 21.53 -41.90
CA SER A 753 -47.55 22.07 -40.81
C SER A 753 -47.80 21.25 -39.53
N ASN A 754 -47.26 21.79 -38.43
CA ASN A 754 -47.95 22.11 -37.17
C ASN A 754 -49.03 21.13 -36.67
N ARG A 755 -48.61 20.22 -35.79
CA ARG A 755 -49.44 19.75 -34.67
C ARG A 755 -48.59 19.70 -33.40
N SER A 756 -49.03 20.46 -32.40
CA SER A 756 -48.49 20.49 -31.05
C SER A 756 -48.60 19.10 -30.42
N SER A 757 -47.51 18.32 -30.46
CA SER A 757 -47.37 17.07 -29.73
C SER A 757 -46.61 17.35 -28.43
N ALA A 758 -47.25 17.01 -27.30
CA ALA A 758 -46.61 16.90 -26.01
C ALA A 758 -45.29 16.12 -26.15
N SER A 759 -44.19 16.73 -25.74
CA SER A 759 -42.87 16.13 -25.76
C SER A 759 -42.86 14.90 -24.86
N ALA A 760 -42.57 13.73 -25.46
CA ALA A 760 -42.29 12.52 -24.71
C ALA A 760 -41.17 12.80 -23.68
N PRO A 761 -41.27 12.23 -22.46
CA PRO A 761 -40.25 12.43 -21.43
C PRO A 761 -38.91 11.93 -21.96
N ARG A 762 -37.91 12.83 -22.01
CA ARG A 762 -36.53 12.49 -22.36
C ARG A 762 -36.07 11.36 -21.43
N ALA A 763 -35.67 10.21 -22.00
CA ALA A 763 -35.12 9.11 -21.23
C ALA A 763 -33.97 9.62 -20.35
N GLY A 764 -34.12 9.47 -19.03
CA GLY A 764 -33.14 9.92 -18.06
C GLY A 764 -31.77 9.27 -18.31
N ARG A 765 -30.69 10.04 -18.13
CA ARG A 765 -29.32 9.56 -18.26
C ARG A 765 -29.09 8.41 -17.26
N LEU A 766 -28.64 7.26 -17.75
CA LEU A 766 -28.26 6.11 -16.93
C LEU A 766 -26.96 6.44 -16.16
N CYS A 767 -26.99 6.35 -14.84
CA CYS A 767 -25.81 6.51 -13.99
C CYS A 767 -25.05 5.20 -13.87
N THR A 768 -23.74 5.25 -14.11
CA THR A 768 -22.86 4.06 -14.12
C THR A 768 -21.91 4.00 -12.93
N SER A 769 -21.86 5.06 -12.11
CA SER A 769 -21.13 5.07 -10.85
C SER A 769 -21.92 5.66 -9.70
N VAL A 770 -21.51 5.37 -8.46
CA VAL A 770 -22.07 5.95 -7.22
C VAL A 770 -21.96 7.47 -7.27
N SER A 771 -20.80 8.02 -7.63
CA SER A 771 -20.61 9.47 -7.71
C SER A 771 -21.49 10.13 -8.77
N GLN A 772 -21.71 9.47 -9.92
CA GLN A 772 -22.66 9.94 -10.93
C GLN A 772 -24.10 9.90 -10.41
N LEU A 773 -24.45 8.87 -9.65
CA LEU A 773 -25.78 8.73 -9.08
C LEU A 773 -26.04 9.77 -8.00
N GLU A 774 -25.06 10.10 -7.15
CA GLU A 774 -25.18 11.13 -6.11
C GLU A 774 -25.25 12.56 -6.68
N SER A 775 -24.47 12.85 -7.72
CA SER A 775 -24.40 14.19 -8.35
C SER A 775 -25.57 14.49 -9.31
N CYS A 776 -26.42 13.51 -9.61
CA CYS A 776 -27.57 13.74 -10.47
C CYS A 776 -28.65 14.52 -9.71
N ASP A 777 -29.24 15.56 -10.33
CA ASP A 777 -30.33 16.35 -9.72
C ASP A 777 -31.75 15.88 -10.13
N ALA A 778 -31.85 14.87 -10.99
CA ALA A 778 -33.14 14.37 -11.44
C ALA A 778 -33.90 13.62 -10.32
N SER A 779 -35.23 13.77 -10.31
CA SER A 779 -36.13 13.20 -9.29
C SER A 779 -36.18 11.67 -9.33
N ILE A 780 -36.01 11.08 -10.51
CA ILE A 780 -35.89 9.63 -10.74
C ILE A 780 -34.68 9.40 -11.65
N VAL A 781 -33.72 8.62 -11.17
CA VAL A 781 -32.45 8.38 -11.87
C VAL A 781 -32.21 6.88 -12.00
N PRO A 782 -32.26 6.31 -13.22
CA PRO A 782 -31.84 4.92 -13.43
C PRO A 782 -30.33 4.77 -13.17
N PHE A 783 -29.94 3.67 -12.54
CA PHE A 783 -28.53 3.34 -12.33
C PHE A 783 -28.21 1.89 -12.72
N GLN A 784 -26.97 1.68 -13.14
CA GLN A 784 -26.33 0.40 -13.39
C GLN A 784 -24.87 0.47 -12.88
N ILE A 785 -24.64 0.05 -11.64
CA ILE A 785 -23.38 0.25 -10.91
C ILE A 785 -22.72 -1.09 -10.64
N PHE A 786 -21.43 -1.25 -10.98
CA PHE A 786 -20.65 -2.44 -10.60
C PHE A 786 -19.98 -2.23 -9.24
N ALA A 787 -20.33 -3.05 -8.25
CA ALA A 787 -19.87 -2.89 -6.88
C ALA A 787 -19.82 -4.22 -6.11
N ARG A 788 -19.28 -4.22 -4.90
CA ARG A 788 -19.30 -5.34 -3.94
C ARG A 788 -20.22 -5.01 -2.78
N ALA A 789 -20.99 -6.00 -2.31
CA ALA A 789 -21.79 -5.84 -1.09
C ALA A 789 -20.89 -5.90 0.15
N ILE A 790 -20.86 -4.84 0.97
CA ILE A 790 -20.00 -4.74 2.16
C ILE A 790 -20.76 -4.88 3.48
N PHE A 791 -22.07 -4.67 3.45
CA PHE A 791 -22.90 -4.70 4.64
C PHE A 791 -24.37 -4.92 4.24
N ILE A 792 -25.16 -5.55 5.10
CA ILE A 792 -26.59 -5.84 4.88
C ILE A 792 -27.40 -5.68 6.17
N LYS A 793 -28.70 -5.39 6.02
CA LYS A 793 -29.70 -5.35 7.09
C LYS A 793 -31.05 -5.91 6.60
N PRO A 794 -31.76 -6.73 7.39
CA PRO A 794 -31.40 -7.20 8.73
C PRO A 794 -30.20 -8.15 8.73
N LEU A 795 -29.64 -8.46 9.91
CA LEU A 795 -28.43 -9.29 10.03
C LEU A 795 -28.72 -10.80 9.89
N LYS A 796 -29.95 -11.22 10.20
CA LYS A 796 -30.36 -12.64 10.10
C LYS A 796 -31.17 -12.83 8.83
N LEU A 797 -30.79 -13.80 8.00
CA LEU A 797 -31.49 -14.13 6.74
C LEU A 797 -32.98 -14.42 6.93
N GLN A 798 -33.34 -15.05 8.05
CA GLN A 798 -34.72 -15.35 8.40
C GLN A 798 -35.64 -14.13 8.50
N ASP A 799 -35.07 -12.93 8.68
CA ASP A 799 -35.82 -11.67 8.83
C ASP A 799 -36.01 -10.93 7.49
N TYR A 800 -35.52 -11.49 6.36
CA TYR A 800 -35.57 -10.85 5.04
C TYR A 800 -36.95 -10.93 4.38
N ALA A 801 -37.69 -12.01 4.67
CA ALA A 801 -39.10 -12.13 4.31
C ALA A 801 -39.94 -11.73 5.52
N ARG A 802 -40.67 -10.63 5.42
CA ARG A 802 -41.46 -10.05 6.50
C ARG A 802 -42.94 -10.20 6.20
N ALA A 803 -43.73 -10.47 7.23
CA ALA A 803 -45.18 -10.46 7.12
C ALA A 803 -45.67 -9.06 6.72
N PHE A 804 -46.61 -9.00 5.79
CA PHE A 804 -47.18 -7.80 5.18
C PHE A 804 -48.69 -7.97 5.10
N CYS A 805 -49.42 -6.99 5.60
CA CYS A 805 -50.88 -6.99 5.55
C CYS A 805 -51.35 -6.35 4.24
N ASP A 806 -52.04 -7.11 3.39
CA ASP A 806 -52.56 -6.59 2.13
C ASP A 806 -53.79 -5.68 2.29
N ASN A 807 -54.43 -5.66 3.47
CA ASN A 807 -55.51 -4.72 3.75
C ASN A 807 -54.97 -3.31 4.06
N CYS A 808 -54.14 -3.14 5.10
CA CYS A 808 -53.58 -1.82 5.45
C CYS A 808 -52.27 -1.44 4.73
N LYS A 809 -51.73 -2.33 3.89
CA LYS A 809 -50.47 -2.15 3.14
C LYS A 809 -49.25 -1.84 4.02
N ARG A 810 -49.18 -2.43 5.22
CA ARG A 810 -48.07 -2.26 6.17
C ARG A 810 -47.37 -3.57 6.48
N PHE A 811 -46.05 -3.50 6.69
CA PHE A 811 -45.28 -4.61 7.25
C PHE A 811 -45.63 -4.83 8.71
N ILE A 812 -45.89 -6.09 9.07
CA ILE A 812 -46.22 -6.54 10.41
C ILE A 812 -44.90 -6.72 11.18
N PRO A 813 -44.77 -6.19 12.41
CA PRO A 813 -43.59 -6.40 13.26
C PRO A 813 -43.33 -7.89 13.51
N ALA A 814 -42.06 -8.31 13.56
CA ALA A 814 -41.68 -9.72 13.71
C ALA A 814 -42.24 -10.44 14.96
N ARG A 815 -42.69 -9.68 15.98
CA ARG A 815 -43.32 -10.23 17.20
C ARG A 815 -44.81 -10.57 17.01
N GLN A 816 -45.42 -10.12 15.93
CA GLN A 816 -46.84 -10.30 15.63
C GLN A 816 -46.98 -11.28 14.46
N LYS A 817 -47.92 -12.22 14.58
CA LYS A 817 -48.25 -13.17 13.50
C LYS A 817 -49.38 -12.65 12.60
N ALA A 818 -50.25 -11.82 13.16
CA ALA A 818 -51.44 -11.25 12.54
C ALA A 818 -51.37 -9.72 12.47
N CYS A 819 -52.15 -9.10 11.58
CA CYS A 819 -52.24 -7.64 11.49
C CYS A 819 -53.22 -7.08 12.53
N VAL A 820 -52.69 -6.54 13.62
CA VAL A 820 -53.51 -5.95 14.71
C VAL A 820 -54.31 -4.73 14.24
N LEU A 821 -53.82 -3.97 13.26
CA LEU A 821 -54.51 -2.79 12.74
C LEU A 821 -55.78 -3.14 11.94
N CYS A 822 -55.83 -4.33 11.37
CA CYS A 822 -56.95 -4.81 10.56
C CYS A 822 -57.79 -5.87 11.28
N ASP A 823 -57.45 -6.20 12.53
CA ASP A 823 -58.04 -7.30 13.30
C ASP A 823 -58.02 -8.65 12.54
N ASP A 824 -56.93 -8.90 11.80
CA ASP A 824 -56.79 -10.07 10.92
C ASP A 824 -56.31 -11.31 11.70
N THR A 825 -57.13 -11.80 12.62
CA THR A 825 -56.80 -12.94 13.49
C THR A 825 -56.61 -14.24 12.71
N ASP A 826 -57.32 -14.39 11.59
CA ASP A 826 -57.32 -15.59 10.76
C ASP A 826 -56.20 -15.59 9.70
N HIS A 827 -55.41 -14.51 9.63
CA HIS A 827 -54.29 -14.32 8.70
C HIS A 827 -54.73 -14.26 7.22
N ASP A 828 -55.98 -13.86 6.96
CA ASP A 828 -56.57 -13.78 5.63
C ASP A 828 -55.87 -12.73 4.76
N PHE A 829 -55.30 -11.69 5.37
CA PHE A 829 -54.60 -10.61 4.68
C PHE A 829 -53.07 -10.65 4.89
N VAL A 830 -52.55 -11.62 5.64
CA VAL A 830 -51.11 -11.72 5.92
C VAL A 830 -50.38 -12.54 4.85
N HIS A 831 -49.52 -11.87 4.09
CA HIS A 831 -48.59 -12.51 3.16
C HIS A 831 -47.15 -12.13 3.49
N TYR A 832 -46.17 -12.93 3.06
CA TYR A 832 -44.76 -12.60 3.26
C TYR A 832 -44.21 -11.87 2.03
N LYS A 833 -43.50 -10.77 2.25
CA LYS A 833 -42.80 -10.01 1.20
C LYS A 833 -41.35 -9.81 1.57
N TYR A 834 -40.45 -9.90 0.59
CA TYR A 834 -39.04 -9.60 0.84
C TYR A 834 -38.82 -8.09 1.02
N GLN A 835 -38.07 -7.73 2.07
CA GLN A 835 -37.61 -6.36 2.29
C GLN A 835 -36.32 -6.35 3.10
N PHE A 836 -35.25 -5.82 2.51
CA PHE A 836 -33.94 -5.70 3.15
C PHE A 836 -33.09 -4.62 2.48
N ASN A 837 -31.95 -4.29 3.09
CA ASN A 837 -31.02 -3.26 2.63
C ASN A 837 -29.64 -3.86 2.41
N VAL A 838 -28.96 -3.42 1.34
CA VAL A 838 -27.60 -3.83 0.98
C VAL A 838 -26.75 -2.60 0.77
N TRP A 839 -25.56 -2.55 1.37
CA TRP A 839 -24.60 -1.47 1.17
C TRP A 839 -23.53 -1.92 0.21
N ILE A 840 -23.25 -1.11 -0.81
CA ILE A 840 -22.31 -1.45 -1.88
C ILE A 840 -21.13 -0.48 -1.96
N VAL A 841 -19.99 -0.96 -2.45
CA VAL A 841 -18.77 -0.16 -2.73
C VAL A 841 -18.17 -0.55 -4.09
N GLU A 842 -17.79 0.43 -4.91
CA GLU A 842 -17.26 0.20 -6.27
C GLU A 842 -15.84 -0.38 -6.26
N ASP A 843 -14.95 0.21 -5.46
CA ASP A 843 -13.54 -0.19 -5.32
C ASP A 843 -13.16 -0.39 -3.83
N GLU A 844 -12.02 -1.03 -3.54
CA GLU A 844 -11.45 -1.18 -2.17
C GLU A 844 -11.08 0.16 -1.48
N GLY A 845 -11.50 1.31 -2.04
CA GLY A 845 -11.29 2.63 -1.48
C GLY A 845 -12.19 2.95 -0.28
N GLU A 846 -11.82 3.96 0.50
CA GLU A 846 -12.49 4.42 1.73
C GLU A 846 -13.85 5.11 1.51
N HIS A 847 -14.55 4.89 0.40
CA HIS A 847 -15.85 5.52 0.20
C HIS A 847 -16.90 4.93 1.18
N PRO A 848 -17.72 5.78 1.83
CA PRO A 848 -18.83 5.30 2.64
C PRO A 848 -19.79 4.52 1.74
N GLY A 849 -20.05 3.25 2.05
CA GLY A 849 -20.87 2.40 1.18
C GLY A 849 -22.27 2.95 0.94
N MET A 850 -22.77 2.81 -0.29
CA MET A 850 -24.08 3.32 -0.71
C MET A 850 -25.20 2.31 -0.36
N PRO A 851 -26.25 2.71 0.40
CA PRO A 851 -27.36 1.82 0.73
C PRO A 851 -28.33 1.64 -0.46
N LEU A 852 -28.70 0.40 -0.72
CA LEU A 852 -29.69 -0.03 -1.68
C LEU A 852 -30.84 -0.75 -0.96
N GLU A 853 -32.08 -0.30 -1.18
CA GLU A 853 -33.29 -0.93 -0.65
C GLU A 853 -33.80 -1.99 -1.64
N VAL A 854 -34.02 -3.21 -1.14
CA VAL A 854 -34.54 -4.34 -1.91
C VAL A 854 -35.98 -4.62 -1.47
N TYR A 855 -36.88 -4.74 -2.45
CA TYR A 855 -38.30 -5.04 -2.24
C TYR A 855 -38.70 -6.33 -2.98
N ASP A 856 -39.90 -6.83 -2.70
CA ASP A 856 -40.42 -8.10 -3.21
C ASP A 856 -40.54 -8.20 -4.74
N ASP A 857 -40.59 -7.05 -5.42
CA ASP A 857 -40.67 -6.94 -6.89
C ASP A 857 -39.30 -6.93 -7.58
N ALA A 858 -38.20 -7.08 -6.84
CA ALA A 858 -36.89 -7.27 -7.43
C ALA A 858 -36.88 -8.54 -8.31
N LEU A 859 -36.39 -8.43 -9.54
CA LEU A 859 -36.45 -9.47 -10.57
C LEU A 859 -35.76 -10.76 -10.13
N PHE A 860 -34.67 -10.66 -9.37
CA PHE A 860 -33.93 -11.80 -8.86
C PHE A 860 -34.65 -12.55 -7.72
N LEU A 861 -35.72 -11.97 -7.13
CA LEU A 861 -36.56 -12.62 -6.14
C LEU A 861 -37.78 -13.29 -6.74
N LYS A 862 -37.98 -13.22 -8.07
CA LYS A 862 -39.19 -13.72 -8.73
C LYS A 862 -39.49 -15.19 -8.39
N ASP A 863 -38.47 -16.03 -8.33
CA ASP A 863 -38.62 -17.47 -8.08
C ASP A 863 -38.47 -17.86 -6.59
N MET A 864 -38.34 -16.87 -5.70
CA MET A 864 -38.17 -17.13 -4.26
C MET A 864 -39.50 -17.40 -3.55
N PRO A 865 -39.59 -18.38 -2.64
CA PRO A 865 -40.82 -18.61 -1.88
C PRO A 865 -41.15 -17.41 -0.97
N ARG A 866 -42.41 -16.94 -1.01
CA ARG A 866 -42.94 -15.90 -0.11
C ARG A 866 -43.52 -16.53 1.15
N VAL A 867 -42.64 -17.03 2.01
CA VAL A 867 -43.01 -17.73 3.26
C VAL A 867 -42.20 -17.22 4.44
N ASN A 868 -42.59 -17.59 5.65
CA ASN A 868 -41.78 -17.33 6.84
C ASN A 868 -40.48 -18.15 6.79
N LEU A 869 -39.36 -17.49 6.51
CA LEU A 869 -38.06 -18.16 6.40
C LEU A 869 -37.59 -18.82 7.71
N SER A 870 -38.03 -18.31 8.88
CA SER A 870 -37.70 -18.95 10.17
C SER A 870 -38.41 -20.29 10.40
N GLN A 871 -39.56 -20.49 9.74
CA GLN A 871 -40.38 -21.71 9.88
C GLN A 871 -40.22 -22.68 8.71
N ASN A 872 -39.67 -22.22 7.59
CA ASN A 872 -39.46 -23.03 6.39
C ASN A 872 -37.96 -23.17 6.07
N PRO A 873 -37.29 -24.21 6.61
CA PRO A 873 -35.84 -24.39 6.44
C PRO A 873 -35.44 -24.63 4.98
N LYS A 874 -36.34 -25.21 4.16
CA LYS A 874 -36.12 -25.42 2.73
C LYS A 874 -36.05 -24.08 2.00
N ALA A 875 -37.01 -23.19 2.24
CA ALA A 875 -37.02 -21.85 1.66
C ALA A 875 -35.82 -21.02 2.15
N LEU A 876 -35.47 -21.11 3.44
CA LEU A 876 -34.28 -20.44 3.98
C LEU A 876 -33.00 -20.93 3.30
N LYS A 877 -32.83 -22.24 3.11
CA LYS A 877 -31.66 -22.80 2.43
C LYS A 877 -31.58 -22.36 0.97
N MET A 878 -32.70 -22.33 0.26
CA MET A 878 -32.76 -21.80 -1.12
C MET A 878 -32.37 -20.32 -1.17
N PHE A 879 -32.91 -19.50 -0.26
CA PHE A 879 -32.58 -18.09 -0.16
C PHE A 879 -31.10 -17.88 0.20
N GLN A 880 -30.56 -18.68 1.13
CA GLN A 880 -29.16 -18.64 1.52
C GLN A 880 -28.21 -18.95 0.36
N GLN A 881 -28.45 -20.03 -0.40
CA GLN A 881 -27.61 -20.40 -1.55
C GLN A 881 -27.59 -19.29 -2.61
N TRP A 882 -28.74 -18.69 -2.87
CA TRP A 882 -28.83 -17.54 -3.76
C TRP A 882 -28.11 -16.31 -3.19
N PHE A 883 -28.31 -16.02 -1.91
CA PHE A 883 -27.70 -14.90 -1.22
C PHE A 883 -26.17 -15.00 -1.20
N GLU A 884 -25.61 -16.19 -1.00
CA GLU A 884 -24.16 -16.45 -1.08
C GLU A 884 -23.60 -16.17 -2.49
N THR A 885 -24.39 -16.43 -3.54
CA THR A 885 -24.00 -16.08 -4.93
C THR A 885 -23.92 -14.56 -5.12
N PHE A 886 -24.75 -13.81 -4.39
CA PHE A 886 -24.88 -12.36 -4.44
C PHE A 886 -23.89 -11.62 -3.52
N ALA A 887 -23.68 -12.09 -2.30
CA ALA A 887 -22.93 -11.37 -1.26
C ALA A 887 -21.69 -12.13 -0.76
N GLY A 888 -21.42 -13.33 -1.27
CA GLY A 888 -20.30 -14.16 -0.81
C GLY A 888 -20.40 -14.49 0.68
N ASN A 889 -19.30 -14.33 1.43
CA ASN A 889 -19.23 -14.63 2.87
C ASN A 889 -19.65 -13.45 3.77
N LEU A 890 -20.49 -12.54 3.27
CA LEU A 890 -20.81 -11.29 3.97
C LEU A 890 -21.50 -11.51 5.32
N LEU A 891 -22.32 -12.56 5.44
CA LEU A 891 -23.01 -12.88 6.70
C LEU A 891 -22.03 -13.34 7.77
N GLU A 892 -21.09 -14.22 7.42
CA GLU A 892 -20.02 -14.67 8.32
C GLU A 892 -19.13 -13.50 8.72
N TYR A 893 -18.77 -12.66 7.75
CA TYR A 893 -17.97 -11.46 7.98
C TYR A 893 -18.62 -10.52 9.01
N GLN A 894 -19.92 -10.22 8.84
CA GLN A 894 -20.66 -9.38 9.78
C GLN A 894 -20.82 -10.04 11.15
N ALA A 895 -21.07 -11.35 11.19
CA ALA A 895 -21.21 -12.10 12.43
C ALA A 895 -19.90 -12.10 13.24
N ASP A 896 -18.74 -12.26 12.59
CA ASP A 896 -17.43 -12.21 13.22
C ASP A 896 -17.12 -10.81 13.76
N ARG A 897 -17.44 -9.75 13.00
CA ARG A 897 -17.30 -8.35 13.47
C ARG A 897 -18.15 -8.04 14.69
N LEU A 898 -19.38 -8.56 14.76
CA LEU A 898 -20.27 -8.36 15.91
C LEU A 898 -19.81 -9.10 17.17
N LYS A 899 -19.03 -10.17 17.01
CA LYS A 899 -18.45 -10.93 18.13
C LYS A 899 -17.12 -10.35 18.62
N GLU A 900 -16.63 -9.25 18.01
CA GLU A 900 -15.32 -8.66 18.29
C GLU A 900 -14.15 -9.65 18.14
N VAL A 901 -14.32 -10.68 17.30
CA VAL A 901 -13.25 -11.60 16.91
C VAL A 901 -12.53 -11.02 15.69
N GLU A 902 -11.26 -11.38 15.47
CA GLU A 902 -10.54 -11.04 14.24
C GLU A 902 -11.37 -11.52 13.03
N ALA A 903 -11.98 -10.55 12.35
CA ALA A 903 -12.92 -10.85 11.28
C ALA A 903 -12.18 -11.47 10.11
N ARG A 904 -12.75 -12.53 9.54
CA ARG A 904 -12.26 -13.09 8.27
C ARG A 904 -12.23 -12.01 7.20
N GLU A 905 -11.41 -12.18 6.19
CA GLU A 905 -11.43 -11.31 5.03
C GLU A 905 -12.80 -11.36 4.32
N LEU A 906 -13.35 -10.19 3.96
CA LEU A 906 -14.60 -10.09 3.22
C LEU A 906 -14.38 -10.53 1.77
N LYS A 907 -15.01 -11.63 1.39
CA LYS A 907 -15.04 -12.22 0.05
C LYS A 907 -16.40 -11.99 -0.59
N SER A 908 -16.71 -10.73 -0.91
CA SER A 908 -17.94 -10.35 -1.62
C SER A 908 -17.66 -10.18 -3.12
N PRO A 909 -18.44 -10.79 -4.03
CA PRO A 909 -18.20 -10.70 -5.47
C PRO A 909 -18.51 -9.31 -6.03
N LEU A 910 -17.86 -8.95 -7.14
CA LEU A 910 -18.23 -7.76 -7.92
C LEU A 910 -19.48 -8.08 -8.77
N ILE A 911 -20.54 -7.30 -8.58
CA ILE A 911 -21.87 -7.49 -9.20
C ILE A 911 -22.36 -6.16 -9.76
N GLY A 912 -23.03 -6.20 -10.91
CA GLY A 912 -23.78 -5.07 -11.46
C GLY A 912 -25.14 -4.93 -10.78
N PHE A 913 -25.36 -3.84 -10.08
CA PHE A 913 -26.60 -3.45 -9.43
C PHE A 913 -27.39 -2.51 -10.33
N GLU A 914 -28.62 -2.89 -10.67
CA GLU A 914 -29.52 -2.11 -11.53
C GLU A 914 -30.75 -1.68 -10.76
N GLY A 915 -31.09 -0.39 -10.82
CA GLY A 915 -32.21 0.15 -10.07
C GLY A 915 -32.53 1.60 -10.40
N TYR A 916 -33.27 2.25 -9.53
CA TYR A 916 -33.56 3.69 -9.64
C TYR A 916 -33.34 4.37 -8.29
N ARG A 917 -32.75 5.56 -8.33
CA ARG A 917 -32.76 6.49 -7.20
C ARG A 917 -33.94 7.44 -7.33
N TYR A 918 -34.71 7.61 -6.26
CA TYR A 918 -35.77 8.61 -6.19
C TYR A 918 -35.78 9.33 -4.84
N VAL A 919 -36.44 10.48 -4.79
CA VAL A 919 -36.65 11.24 -3.55
C VAL A 919 -37.99 10.84 -2.96
N ARG A 920 -38.00 10.32 -1.73
CA ARG A 920 -39.26 9.99 -1.04
C ARG A 920 -39.98 11.27 -0.65
N GLU A 921 -41.25 11.38 -1.03
CA GLU A 921 -42.06 12.60 -0.82
C GLU A 921 -42.23 12.97 0.67
N GLU A 922 -42.33 11.96 1.55
CA GLU A 922 -42.62 12.16 2.97
C GLU A 922 -41.50 12.90 3.73
N ASP A 923 -40.23 12.65 3.40
CA ASP A 923 -39.07 13.14 4.16
C ASP A 923 -37.95 13.73 3.31
N GLY A 924 -38.13 13.78 1.98
CA GLY A 924 -37.11 14.28 1.05
C GLY A 924 -35.86 13.40 0.99
N LYS A 925 -35.88 12.20 1.57
CA LYS A 925 -34.72 11.31 1.61
C LYS A 925 -34.52 10.65 0.24
N GLN A 926 -33.28 10.66 -0.23
CA GLN A 926 -32.88 9.90 -1.41
C GLN A 926 -32.87 8.41 -1.08
N ILE A 927 -33.60 7.64 -1.87
CA ILE A 927 -33.70 6.18 -1.76
C ILE A 927 -33.21 5.58 -3.07
N CYS A 928 -32.23 4.68 -2.98
CA CYS A 928 -31.79 3.86 -4.11
C CYS A 928 -32.50 2.51 -4.02
N ARG A 929 -33.44 2.25 -4.92
CA ARG A 929 -34.16 0.97 -4.97
C ARG A 929 -33.52 0.03 -5.97
N LEU A 930 -33.18 -1.16 -5.52
CA LEU A 930 -32.60 -2.22 -6.35
C LEU A 930 -33.71 -3.02 -7.05
N ILE A 931 -33.56 -3.27 -8.35
CA ILE A 931 -34.51 -4.03 -9.17
C ILE A 931 -33.89 -5.31 -9.68
N SER A 932 -32.66 -5.23 -10.18
CA SER A 932 -31.96 -6.37 -10.74
C SER A 932 -30.52 -6.37 -10.26
N CYS A 933 -29.95 -7.56 -10.16
CA CYS A 933 -28.52 -7.74 -10.03
C CYS A 933 -28.08 -8.67 -11.16
N LYS A 934 -27.01 -8.29 -11.83
CA LYS A 934 -26.39 -9.09 -12.88
C LYS A 934 -24.96 -9.32 -12.50
N HIS A 935 -24.51 -10.56 -12.65
CA HIS A 935 -23.07 -10.73 -12.74
C HIS A 935 -22.58 -9.98 -13.97
N PRO A 936 -21.39 -9.34 -13.92
CA PRO A 936 -20.79 -8.79 -15.11
C PRO A 936 -20.82 -9.85 -16.20
N ASP A 937 -21.57 -9.57 -17.26
CA ASP A 937 -21.53 -10.36 -18.49
C ASP A 937 -20.11 -10.24 -19.04
N PRO A 938 -19.46 -11.36 -19.40
CA PRO A 938 -18.08 -11.37 -19.88
C PRO A 938 -17.91 -10.64 -21.21
#